data_AF-A0AAD8Y0Y4-F1
#
_entry.id   AF-A0AAD8Y0Y4-F1
#
_cell.length_a   1.000
_cell.length_b   1.000
_cell.length_c   1.000
_cell.angle_alpha   90.00
_cell.angle_beta   90.00
_cell.angle_gamma   90.00
#
_symmetry.space_group_name_H-M   'P 1'
#
loop_
_entity.id
_entity.type
_entity.pdbx_description
1 polymer ?
#
loop_
_entity_poly.entity_id
_entity_poly.type
_entity_poly.pdbx_seq_one_letter_code
_entity_poly.pdbx_strand_id
1 'polypeptide(L)'
;MALGLMFAMLLWSGKILITPSARPARLQPPTPNGSMQPRVPRIPQYDLENIYKMGWDDAKAGNDFGTLLPEEILKADPVEDTVIKPSGYEESFDWAYDPPPPPKQKSSSFGMSTMLSIFTLYRFGKDLVVTPDGQLMLDPAYIMMRLRNIEPWRLGLMGMSLYRVSVDIRLSDCGLSQPLSLHEDDGKYPVAHLQQVAYEMTIDRINSPYRCGVVVDGKRYGVALATYGDNSSKEMVESIAQSLTSTNITGFLLGPYSSGLTKMMSPLVNDAKRLFVAAGSTQTPVFEGNEYVFGTLGPSQEKLEAAIKALAGLGAKTIAVVHEDGSPCYVPYLAEVNGLQLVMEANAGASPSSDDLDPYVKNLTTLAPDISVACGYGSYCGNWVKSMRRQNFSPKAQLFATCTDQVKDDVGSDVAYMMAGTDWHPTMKGIDEVTGWSASEFAVQFDKRSYRSAAYQSAAASASISVVLQAIERTGTMDDDILREYIANAHFPTVKSNLTFDENGQAFGGSVMLQFVSGEDSSDAMVVYPPEKAAEGYSIIYPMPTWEGKDCIQVSDCELTGTCAPDGTCVCTNPNDRSIGVGPTALCTNISEDFTHVSGSYYAVGYSLFAIQTFLSIICMAWTLSFRKRTIVKASQPEYMSLICIGVWIIACGIIPLSLQEGGYRNLQNVNTGEITDEPNEDIQKIDAHCMAYPWLFAIGFALTFGALFAKIWRINKLMQGASTFRRVHVGVKDVAGFVIGLLALEVLIMLTWQLVDPLQWQRSVVTYGVNGYPVKSVGVCTSANGNGMYFIIVLAAVNIACLLLALYLSYKVRSIPSEYQESKWITASILSMFQVAIIGVPVLVIVQEESDALYLVNVMILFLLSSTVTLLMFGPKIYQFHVHTTQSGDAAPRRAFAVTPAKSVMNLTAASSSRSMSLSGSGRGWDDAPSTRLNIGKLNEELNQEEEQTEPRREKSVKWAVQSDNDGASDNDDASDNDGASDKDE
;
A
#
# COMPACT_ATOMS: atom_id res chain seq x y z
N MET A 1 -7.99 5.11 -1.37
CA MET A 1 -9.16 6.04 -1.26
C MET A 1 -8.97 7.37 -2.00
N ALA A 2 -7.83 8.07 -1.90
CA ALA A 2 -7.63 9.44 -2.42
C ALA A 2 -8.09 9.68 -3.87
N LEU A 3 -7.75 8.80 -4.82
CA LEU A 3 -8.18 8.91 -6.22
C LEU A 3 -9.72 8.98 -6.37
N GLY A 4 -10.46 8.22 -5.57
CA GLY A 4 -11.94 8.26 -5.57
C GLY A 4 -12.51 9.58 -5.05
N LEU A 5 -11.87 10.17 -4.04
CA LEU A 5 -12.23 11.52 -3.55
C LEU A 5 -11.97 12.59 -4.60
N MET A 6 -10.81 12.57 -5.28
CA MET A 6 -10.51 13.53 -6.34
C MET A 6 -11.45 13.39 -7.54
N PHE A 7 -11.77 12.16 -7.97
CA PHE A 7 -12.71 11.92 -9.07
C PHE A 7 -14.14 12.36 -8.68
N ALA A 8 -14.57 12.11 -7.44
CA ALA A 8 -15.83 12.63 -6.92
C ALA A 8 -15.85 14.17 -6.88
N MET A 9 -14.74 14.83 -6.54
CA MET A 9 -14.63 16.29 -6.53
C MET A 9 -14.60 16.92 -7.93
N LEU A 10 -14.01 16.26 -8.93
CA LEU A 10 -14.15 16.65 -10.35
C LEU A 10 -15.64 16.61 -10.78
N LEU A 11 -16.36 15.54 -10.42
CA LEU A 11 -17.80 15.44 -10.69
C LEU A 11 -18.63 16.47 -9.88
N TRP A 12 -18.17 16.85 -8.68
CA TRP A 12 -18.83 17.84 -7.82
C TRP A 12 -18.68 19.27 -8.37
N SER A 13 -17.48 19.65 -8.84
CA SER A 13 -17.27 20.95 -9.50
C SER A 13 -18.12 21.08 -10.77
N GLY A 14 -18.26 19.99 -11.54
CA GLY A 14 -19.21 19.91 -12.67
C GLY A 14 -20.67 20.12 -12.25
N LYS A 15 -21.12 19.48 -11.15
CA LYS A 15 -22.50 19.67 -10.64
C LYS A 15 -22.80 21.10 -10.21
N ILE A 16 -21.86 21.80 -9.58
CA ILE A 16 -22.01 23.21 -9.17
C ILE A 16 -22.19 24.14 -10.39
N LEU A 17 -21.60 23.79 -11.54
CA LEU A 17 -21.70 24.58 -12.77
C LEU A 17 -22.99 24.34 -13.59
N ILE A 18 -23.70 23.23 -13.35
CA ILE A 18 -24.86 22.81 -14.15
C ILE A 18 -26.21 23.26 -13.54
N THR A 19 -26.26 23.66 -12.27
CA THR A 19 -27.49 24.20 -11.67
C THR A 19 -27.91 25.54 -12.31
N PRO A 20 -29.09 25.63 -12.96
CA PRO A 20 -29.52 26.86 -13.62
C PRO A 20 -29.94 27.90 -12.58
N SER A 21 -29.25 29.04 -12.51
CA SER A 21 -29.67 30.17 -11.67
C SER A 21 -31.05 30.69 -12.08
N ALA A 22 -31.90 30.97 -11.10
CA ALA A 22 -33.28 31.43 -11.32
C ALA A 22 -33.37 32.60 -12.32
N ARG A 23 -34.41 32.58 -13.16
CA ARG A 23 -34.68 33.65 -14.13
C ARG A 23 -34.92 34.98 -13.38
N PRO A 24 -34.31 36.11 -13.79
CA PRO A 24 -34.66 37.41 -13.23
C PRO A 24 -36.12 37.74 -13.55
N ALA A 25 -36.83 38.34 -12.59
CA ALA A 25 -38.24 38.70 -12.75
C ALA A 25 -38.42 39.73 -13.88
N ARG A 26 -39.38 39.48 -14.77
CA ARG A 26 -39.71 40.40 -15.87
C ARG A 26 -40.56 41.54 -15.31
N LEU A 27 -40.00 42.75 -15.26
CA LEU A 27 -40.75 43.96 -14.91
C LEU A 27 -41.97 44.10 -15.83
N GLN A 28 -43.17 44.08 -15.23
CA GLN A 28 -44.42 44.44 -15.88
C GLN A 28 -44.72 45.92 -15.62
N PRO A 29 -45.34 46.65 -16.56
CA PRO A 29 -45.85 48.00 -16.30
C PRO A 29 -47.02 47.95 -15.31
N PRO A 30 -47.26 49.01 -14.52
CA PRO A 30 -48.22 48.98 -13.43
C PRO A 30 -49.68 48.99 -13.91
N THR A 31 -50.51 48.13 -13.32
CA THR A 31 -51.97 48.23 -13.35
C THR A 31 -52.48 49.04 -12.14
N PRO A 32 -53.52 49.88 -12.29
CA PRO A 32 -54.05 50.69 -11.20
C PRO A 32 -55.12 49.96 -10.37
N ASN A 33 -55.23 50.36 -9.09
CA ASN A 33 -56.28 50.04 -8.11
C ASN A 33 -56.42 48.57 -7.67
N GLY A 34 -56.56 48.34 -6.35
CA GLY A 34 -56.95 47.03 -5.80
C GLY A 34 -56.54 46.77 -4.34
N SER A 35 -57.28 47.35 -3.38
CA SER A 35 -57.39 46.94 -1.95
C SER A 35 -56.14 46.40 -1.22
N MET A 36 -55.60 47.22 -0.30
CA MET A 36 -54.64 46.80 0.72
C MET A 36 -55.26 45.81 1.72
N GLN A 37 -54.66 44.63 1.90
CA GLN A 37 -54.91 43.74 3.06
C GLN A 37 -53.72 43.76 4.02
N PRO A 38 -53.93 43.54 5.33
CA PRO A 38 -52.88 43.73 6.34
C PRO A 38 -51.78 42.67 6.22
N ARG A 39 -50.52 43.11 6.35
CA ARG A 39 -49.41 42.19 6.64
C ARG A 39 -49.54 41.72 8.08
N VAL A 40 -49.52 40.40 8.29
CA VAL A 40 -49.11 39.84 9.58
C VAL A 40 -47.70 40.36 9.88
N PRO A 41 -47.41 40.91 11.07
CA PRO A 41 -46.06 41.32 11.42
C PRO A 41 -45.15 40.08 11.43
N ARG A 42 -43.98 40.19 10.80
CA ARG A 42 -42.92 39.20 11.02
C ARG A 42 -42.34 39.47 12.41
N ILE A 43 -42.31 38.44 13.25
CA ILE A 43 -41.54 38.48 14.49
C ILE A 43 -40.08 38.78 14.11
N PRO A 44 -39.42 39.78 14.71
CA PRO A 44 -38.00 40.03 14.48
C PRO A 44 -37.18 38.85 15.00
N GLN A 45 -36.51 38.14 14.08
CA GLN A 45 -35.61 37.06 14.43
C GLN A 45 -34.29 37.66 14.93
N TYR A 46 -34.18 37.87 16.24
CA TYR A 46 -32.97 38.38 16.87
C TYR A 46 -31.85 37.34 16.83
N ASP A 47 -30.69 37.76 16.33
CA ASP A 47 -29.47 36.96 16.33
C ASP A 47 -28.89 36.88 17.75
N LEU A 48 -28.39 35.71 18.16
CA LEU A 48 -27.75 35.53 19.47
C LEU A 48 -26.57 36.50 19.64
N GLU A 49 -25.83 36.80 18.57
CA GLU A 49 -24.71 37.75 18.63
C GLU A 49 -25.16 39.15 19.08
N ASN A 50 -26.37 39.58 18.68
CA ASN A 50 -26.92 40.87 19.12
C ASN A 50 -27.44 40.82 20.56
N ILE A 51 -28.00 39.69 21.01
CA ILE A 51 -28.45 39.50 22.40
C ILE A 51 -27.25 39.54 23.36
N TYR A 52 -26.18 38.80 23.04
CA TYR A 52 -24.92 38.85 23.81
C TYR A 52 -24.32 40.26 23.84
N LYS A 53 -24.39 40.99 22.73
CA LYS A 53 -23.88 42.37 22.65
C LYS A 53 -24.68 43.35 23.50
N MET A 54 -26.01 43.25 23.52
CA MET A 54 -26.87 44.07 24.39
C MET A 54 -26.60 43.78 25.88
N GLY A 55 -26.46 42.51 26.27
CA GLY A 55 -26.09 42.12 27.63
C GLY A 55 -24.67 42.55 28.05
N TRP A 56 -23.73 42.59 27.10
CA TRP A 56 -22.39 43.15 27.31
C TRP A 56 -22.41 44.67 27.49
N ASP A 57 -23.22 45.38 26.70
CA ASP A 57 -23.36 46.83 26.82
C ASP A 57 -24.15 47.24 28.09
N ASP A 58 -25.11 46.43 28.57
CA ASP A 58 -25.73 46.55 29.91
C ASP A 58 -24.68 46.44 31.02
N ALA A 59 -23.89 45.36 31.03
CA ALA A 59 -22.85 45.13 32.03
C ALA A 59 -21.77 46.22 32.01
N LYS A 60 -21.47 46.77 30.83
CA LYS A 60 -20.52 47.88 30.64
C LYS A 60 -21.10 49.25 31.05
N ALA A 61 -22.42 49.41 31.03
CA ALA A 61 -23.11 50.56 31.61
C ALA A 61 -23.27 50.46 33.14
N GLY A 62 -23.10 49.27 33.71
CA GLY A 62 -23.32 48.99 35.13
C GLY A 62 -24.79 48.73 35.48
N ASN A 63 -25.61 48.36 34.50
CA ASN A 63 -26.99 47.94 34.70
C ASN A 63 -27.08 46.44 34.99
N ASP A 64 -28.20 46.00 35.57
CA ASP A 64 -28.54 44.58 35.66
C ASP A 64 -28.76 43.96 34.27
N PHE A 65 -28.24 42.75 34.07
CA PHE A 65 -28.24 42.07 32.77
C PHE A 65 -29.65 41.88 32.22
N GLY A 66 -29.95 42.52 31.09
CA GLY A 66 -31.23 42.40 30.39
C GLY A 66 -32.06 43.68 30.36
N THR A 67 -31.62 44.78 30.98
CA THR A 67 -32.33 46.08 30.88
C THR A 67 -32.38 46.66 29.46
N LEU A 68 -31.46 46.27 28.57
CA LEU A 68 -31.50 46.63 27.14
C LEU A 68 -32.24 45.60 26.26
N LEU A 69 -32.75 44.49 26.81
CA LEU A 69 -33.49 43.50 26.02
C LEU A 69 -34.96 43.93 25.81
N PRO A 70 -35.54 43.71 24.62
CA PRO A 70 -36.97 43.90 24.40
C PRO A 70 -37.82 43.06 25.36
N GLU A 71 -38.91 43.62 25.90
CA GLU A 71 -39.88 42.89 26.75
C GLU A 71 -40.40 41.60 26.11
N GLU A 72 -40.41 41.53 24.77
CA GLU A 72 -40.81 40.35 23.99
C GLU A 72 -39.92 39.12 24.25
N ILE A 73 -38.65 39.32 24.62
CA ILE A 73 -37.71 38.25 24.98
C ILE A 73 -37.84 37.88 26.46
N LEU A 74 -38.01 38.88 27.33
CA LEU A 74 -38.15 38.72 28.79
C LEU A 74 -39.44 38.00 29.24
N LYS A 75 -40.33 37.65 28.29
CA LYS A 75 -41.62 36.99 28.52
C LYS A 75 -41.75 35.64 27.78
N ALA A 76 -40.64 35.07 27.31
CA ALA A 76 -40.61 33.76 26.68
C ALA A 76 -40.23 32.68 27.71
N ASP A 77 -41.16 31.77 28.02
CA ASP A 77 -40.91 30.65 28.92
C ASP A 77 -39.85 29.68 28.34
N PRO A 78 -38.95 29.13 29.17
CA PRO A 78 -37.83 28.31 28.70
C PRO A 78 -38.27 26.89 28.29
N VAL A 79 -37.68 26.38 27.21
CA VAL A 79 -37.60 24.94 26.93
C VAL A 79 -36.27 24.42 27.45
N GLU A 80 -36.31 23.28 28.13
CA GLU A 80 -35.23 22.79 29.00
C GLU A 80 -34.19 21.95 28.22
N ASP A 81 -32.99 22.51 28.03
CA ASP A 81 -31.81 21.81 27.47
C ASP A 81 -30.61 21.97 28.42
N THR A 82 -30.05 20.86 28.90
CA THR A 82 -29.03 20.87 29.97
C THR A 82 -27.61 20.90 29.41
N VAL A 83 -26.82 21.91 29.81
CA VAL A 83 -25.44 22.13 29.36
C VAL A 83 -24.46 22.07 30.53
N ILE A 84 -23.37 21.31 30.39
CA ILE A 84 -22.11 21.53 31.15
C ILE A 84 -20.91 21.44 30.18
N LYS A 85 -19.88 22.26 30.44
CA LYS A 85 -18.62 22.40 29.69
C LYS A 85 -17.39 21.96 30.53
N PRO A 86 -16.21 21.73 29.92
CA PRO A 86 -15.02 21.19 30.62
C PRO A 86 -13.97 22.24 31.08
N SER A 87 -12.93 21.72 31.77
CA SER A 87 -11.63 22.34 32.19
C SER A 87 -11.63 23.30 33.40
N GLY A 88 -10.67 23.22 34.34
CA GLY A 88 -9.60 22.21 34.55
C GLY A 88 -8.62 22.56 35.69
N TYR A 89 -7.72 21.62 36.07
CA TYR A 89 -6.68 21.70 37.14
C TYR A 89 -7.22 21.80 38.60
N GLU A 90 -6.62 21.25 39.67
CA GLU A 90 -5.36 20.48 39.87
C GLU A 90 -5.43 19.54 41.12
N GLU A 91 -4.36 18.76 41.37
CA GLU A 91 -3.96 18.02 42.59
C GLU A 91 -4.94 17.10 43.36
N SER A 92 -4.67 15.78 43.38
CA SER A 92 -4.03 15.10 44.52
C SER A 92 -3.88 13.57 44.30
N PHE A 93 -2.87 12.96 44.93
CA PHE A 93 -2.60 11.50 44.91
C PHE A 93 -3.40 10.78 46.01
N ASP A 94 -3.88 9.56 45.72
CA ASP A 94 -4.03 8.52 46.74
C ASP A 94 -3.77 7.11 46.15
N TRP A 95 -3.36 6.17 46.99
CA TRP A 95 -2.65 4.94 46.60
C TRP A 95 -3.35 3.67 47.11
N ALA A 96 -4.47 3.30 46.48
CA ALA A 96 -5.22 2.08 46.83
C ALA A 96 -5.36 1.12 45.64
N TYR A 97 -4.87 -0.11 45.81
CA TYR A 97 -5.04 -1.20 44.85
C TYR A 97 -6.31 -1.99 45.21
N ASP A 98 -7.47 -1.51 44.75
CA ASP A 98 -8.73 -2.27 44.86
C ASP A 98 -8.75 -3.38 43.79
N PRO A 99 -8.76 -4.68 44.16
CA PRO A 99 -8.90 -5.75 43.17
C PRO A 99 -10.29 -5.70 42.52
N PRO A 100 -10.39 -5.88 41.19
CA PRO A 100 -11.68 -5.80 40.51
C PRO A 100 -12.63 -6.89 41.03
N PRO A 101 -13.89 -6.54 41.40
CA PRO A 101 -14.83 -7.53 41.92
C PRO A 101 -15.17 -8.57 40.85
N PRO A 102 -15.38 -9.85 41.22
CA PRO A 102 -15.58 -10.94 40.27
C PRO A 102 -16.78 -10.65 39.34
N PRO A 103 -16.64 -10.87 38.02
CA PRO A 103 -17.65 -10.49 37.05
C PRO A 103 -18.94 -11.28 37.28
N LYS A 104 -20.00 -10.57 37.69
CA LYS A 104 -21.33 -11.17 37.89
C LYS A 104 -21.82 -11.78 36.58
N GLN A 105 -22.03 -13.09 36.57
CA GLN A 105 -22.72 -13.79 35.47
C GLN A 105 -24.05 -13.09 35.18
N LYS A 106 -24.21 -12.57 33.96
CA LYS A 106 -25.49 -12.02 33.50
C LYS A 106 -26.31 -13.15 32.89
N SER A 107 -27.44 -13.48 33.50
CA SER A 107 -28.44 -14.36 32.90
C SER A 107 -28.96 -13.76 31.59
N SER A 108 -29.30 -14.62 30.64
CA SER A 108 -29.68 -14.23 29.29
C SER A 108 -31.07 -13.58 29.24
N SER A 109 -31.13 -12.26 29.13
CA SER A 109 -32.30 -11.55 28.59
C SER A 109 -32.07 -11.22 27.11
N PHE A 110 -33.04 -11.49 26.25
CA PHE A 110 -32.95 -11.16 24.83
C PHE A 110 -32.72 -9.65 24.64
N GLY A 111 -31.62 -9.28 23.98
CA GLY A 111 -31.22 -7.88 23.87
C GLY A 111 -32.27 -7.03 23.12
N MET A 112 -32.50 -5.80 23.57
CA MET A 112 -33.44 -4.89 22.90
C MET A 112 -33.04 -4.65 21.43
N SER A 113 -31.74 -4.65 21.12
CA SER A 113 -31.22 -4.63 19.74
C SER A 113 -31.60 -5.89 18.95
N THR A 114 -31.57 -7.08 19.56
CA THR A 114 -31.88 -8.34 18.88
C THR A 114 -33.39 -8.44 18.60
N MET A 115 -34.24 -7.97 19.52
CA MET A 115 -35.68 -7.79 19.25
C MET A 115 -35.93 -6.76 18.13
N LEU A 116 -35.20 -5.65 18.12
CA LEU A 116 -35.26 -4.66 17.02
C LEU A 116 -34.85 -5.28 15.67
N SER A 117 -33.79 -6.09 15.63
CA SER A 117 -33.36 -6.81 14.42
C SER A 117 -34.42 -7.81 13.93
N ILE A 118 -35.02 -8.60 14.82
CA ILE A 118 -36.13 -9.51 14.47
C ILE A 118 -37.34 -8.70 13.96
N PHE A 119 -37.65 -7.56 14.58
CA PHE A 119 -38.75 -6.69 14.16
C PHE A 119 -38.51 -6.05 12.78
N THR A 120 -37.28 -5.62 12.46
CA THR A 120 -36.95 -5.13 11.10
C THR A 120 -37.02 -6.25 10.07
N LEU A 121 -36.59 -7.47 10.39
CA LEU A 121 -36.72 -8.62 9.48
C LEU A 121 -38.18 -9.00 9.23
N TYR A 122 -39.01 -9.03 10.27
CA TYR A 122 -40.46 -9.24 10.13
C TYR A 122 -41.10 -8.14 9.28
N ARG A 123 -40.78 -6.87 9.55
CA ARG A 123 -41.36 -5.70 8.86
C ARG A 123 -41.00 -5.66 7.39
N PHE A 124 -39.72 -5.76 7.04
CA PHE A 124 -39.28 -5.71 5.64
C PHE A 124 -39.51 -7.03 4.89
N GLY A 125 -39.46 -8.18 5.57
CA GLY A 125 -39.85 -9.46 5.00
C GLY A 125 -41.33 -9.50 4.60
N LYS A 126 -42.21 -8.86 5.40
CA LYS A 126 -43.62 -8.66 5.03
C LYS A 126 -43.77 -7.80 3.77
N ASP A 127 -43.05 -6.68 3.66
CA ASP A 127 -43.10 -5.78 2.50
C ASP A 127 -42.69 -6.47 1.17
N LEU A 128 -41.87 -7.53 1.22
CA LEU A 128 -41.47 -8.33 0.04
C LEU A 128 -42.56 -9.31 -0.44
N VAL A 129 -43.42 -9.80 0.46
CA VAL A 129 -44.35 -10.91 0.21
C VAL A 129 -45.82 -10.45 0.14
N VAL A 130 -46.13 -9.23 0.58
CA VAL A 130 -47.49 -8.66 0.56
C VAL A 130 -47.68 -7.70 -0.61
N THR A 131 -48.80 -7.81 -1.33
CA THR A 131 -49.21 -6.88 -2.40
C THR A 131 -49.76 -5.56 -1.82
N PRO A 132 -49.83 -4.46 -2.60
CA PRO A 132 -50.47 -3.23 -2.15
C PRO A 132 -51.92 -3.43 -1.66
N ASP A 133 -52.61 -4.40 -2.24
CA ASP A 133 -54.00 -4.79 -1.93
C ASP A 133 -54.13 -5.71 -0.70
N GLY A 134 -53.02 -5.97 0.01
CA GLY A 134 -52.98 -6.70 1.27
C GLY A 134 -52.97 -8.23 1.14
N GLN A 135 -52.88 -8.79 -0.07
CA GLN A 135 -52.80 -10.23 -0.28
C GLN A 135 -51.35 -10.75 -0.15
N LEU A 136 -51.20 -11.97 0.37
CA LEU A 136 -49.91 -12.63 0.51
C LEU A 136 -49.58 -13.39 -0.79
N MET A 137 -48.52 -13.01 -1.50
CA MET A 137 -48.06 -13.67 -2.71
C MET A 137 -46.64 -14.21 -2.55
N LEU A 138 -46.55 -15.53 -2.37
CA LEU A 138 -45.31 -16.29 -2.18
C LEU A 138 -44.67 -16.74 -3.52
N ASP A 139 -44.92 -16.02 -4.61
CA ASP A 139 -44.34 -16.31 -5.93
C ASP A 139 -42.84 -15.90 -5.93
N PRO A 140 -41.89 -16.81 -6.19
CA PRO A 140 -40.46 -16.49 -6.27
C PRO A 140 -40.11 -15.39 -7.28
N ALA A 141 -40.82 -15.31 -8.41
CA ALA A 141 -40.59 -14.28 -9.42
C ALA A 141 -41.04 -12.89 -8.93
N TYR A 142 -42.19 -12.82 -8.25
CA TYR A 142 -42.68 -11.60 -7.62
C TYR A 142 -41.74 -11.12 -6.50
N ILE A 143 -41.31 -12.04 -5.63
CA ILE A 143 -40.37 -11.76 -4.55
C ILE A 143 -39.02 -11.27 -5.10
N MET A 144 -38.47 -11.89 -6.16
CA MET A 144 -37.21 -11.42 -6.75
C MET A 144 -37.38 -10.04 -7.43
N MET A 145 -38.54 -9.75 -8.04
CA MET A 145 -38.83 -8.41 -8.58
C MET A 145 -38.91 -7.35 -7.47
N ARG A 146 -39.55 -7.67 -6.33
CA ARG A 146 -39.56 -6.81 -5.13
C ARG A 146 -38.15 -6.58 -4.58
N LEU A 147 -37.34 -7.62 -4.46
CA LEU A 147 -35.95 -7.56 -3.98
C LEU A 147 -35.04 -6.71 -4.88
N ARG A 148 -35.17 -6.80 -6.22
CA ARG A 148 -34.40 -5.97 -7.15
C ARG A 148 -34.77 -4.48 -7.12
N ASN A 149 -36.00 -4.16 -6.70
CA ASN A 149 -36.54 -2.80 -6.67
C ASN A 149 -36.63 -2.20 -5.25
N ILE A 150 -36.07 -2.87 -4.23
CA ILE A 150 -36.05 -2.33 -2.87
C ILE A 150 -34.97 -1.26 -2.73
N GLU A 151 -35.22 -0.26 -1.88
CA GLU A 151 -34.25 0.81 -1.61
C GLU A 151 -32.96 0.23 -0.98
N PRO A 152 -31.74 0.55 -1.46
CA PRO A 152 -30.52 -0.13 -1.02
C PRO A 152 -30.26 -0.09 0.50
N TRP A 153 -30.72 0.97 1.18
CA TRP A 153 -30.59 1.09 2.64
C TRP A 153 -31.43 0.06 3.40
N ARG A 154 -32.59 -0.36 2.87
CA ARG A 154 -33.41 -1.44 3.45
C ARG A 154 -32.76 -2.80 3.26
N LEU A 155 -32.18 -3.04 2.08
CA LEU A 155 -31.43 -4.28 1.80
C LEU A 155 -30.23 -4.40 2.75
N GLY A 156 -29.50 -3.31 2.97
CA GLY A 156 -28.41 -3.23 3.96
C GLY A 156 -28.87 -3.49 5.40
N LEU A 157 -30.00 -2.91 5.84
CA LEU A 157 -30.57 -3.17 7.15
C LEU A 157 -31.06 -4.62 7.33
N MET A 158 -31.66 -5.23 6.30
CA MET A 158 -32.03 -6.64 6.33
C MET A 158 -30.79 -7.53 6.43
N GLY A 159 -29.73 -7.26 5.66
CA GLY A 159 -28.46 -7.98 5.73
C GLY A 159 -27.81 -7.89 7.13
N MET A 160 -27.70 -6.68 7.68
CA MET A 160 -27.16 -6.48 9.04
C MET A 160 -28.03 -7.11 10.14
N SER A 161 -29.35 -7.11 9.97
CA SER A 161 -30.28 -7.73 10.94
C SER A 161 -30.23 -9.26 10.87
N LEU A 162 -30.13 -9.85 9.67
CA LEU A 162 -29.88 -11.29 9.50
C LEU A 162 -28.56 -11.66 10.18
N TYR A 163 -27.48 -10.96 9.84
CA TYR A 163 -26.14 -11.21 10.39
C TYR A 163 -26.14 -11.20 11.92
N ARG A 164 -26.74 -10.18 12.57
CA ARG A 164 -26.85 -10.16 14.04
C ARG A 164 -27.66 -11.31 14.61
N VAL A 165 -28.81 -11.64 14.02
CA VAL A 165 -29.64 -12.76 14.49
C VAL A 165 -28.94 -14.12 14.32
N SER A 166 -28.08 -14.29 13.31
CA SER A 166 -27.22 -15.49 13.17
C SER A 166 -26.04 -15.53 14.17
N VAL A 167 -25.56 -14.39 14.66
CA VAL A 167 -24.40 -14.29 15.57
C VAL A 167 -24.79 -14.40 17.05
N ASP A 168 -26.01 -14.00 17.43
CA ASP A 168 -26.50 -14.08 18.82
C ASP A 168 -26.84 -15.52 19.29
N ILE A 169 -26.77 -16.54 18.42
CA ILE A 169 -26.98 -17.95 18.78
C ILE A 169 -25.70 -18.49 19.46
N ARG A 170 -25.57 -18.22 20.76
CA ARG A 170 -24.45 -18.72 21.56
C ARG A 170 -24.49 -20.25 21.66
N LEU A 171 -23.36 -20.88 21.31
CA LEU A 171 -23.00 -22.18 21.84
C LEU A 171 -22.70 -22.05 23.35
N SER A 172 -22.59 -23.17 24.07
CA SER A 172 -22.01 -23.14 25.42
C SER A 172 -20.48 -23.12 25.29
N ASP A 173 -19.77 -22.36 26.11
CA ASP A 173 -18.33 -22.17 25.92
C ASP A 173 -17.52 -23.26 26.66
N CYS A 174 -16.60 -23.89 25.92
CA CYS A 174 -15.50 -24.71 26.41
C CYS A 174 -14.31 -23.78 26.70
N GLY A 175 -13.98 -23.62 27.99
CA GLY A 175 -12.92 -22.72 28.44
C GLY A 175 -11.52 -23.31 28.31
N LEU A 176 -10.56 -22.46 27.98
CA LEU A 176 -9.12 -22.66 28.11
C LEU A 176 -8.54 -21.54 28.97
N SER A 177 -7.52 -21.80 29.78
CA SER A 177 -6.90 -20.79 30.65
C SER A 177 -5.38 -20.96 30.74
N GLN A 178 -4.63 -19.86 30.66
CA GLN A 178 -3.16 -19.89 30.61
C GLN A 178 -2.50 -18.67 31.28
N PRO A 179 -1.43 -18.83 32.06
CA PRO A 179 -0.48 -17.75 32.34
C PRO A 179 0.44 -17.52 31.13
N LEU A 180 0.75 -16.27 30.82
CA LEU A 180 1.63 -15.89 29.70
C LEU A 180 2.22 -14.49 29.91
N SER A 181 3.43 -14.23 29.41
CA SER A 181 4.02 -12.88 29.43
C SER A 181 3.33 -12.01 28.37
N LEU A 182 2.85 -10.82 28.77
CA LEU A 182 1.92 -9.99 27.99
C LEU A 182 2.40 -8.54 27.76
N HIS A 183 3.37 -8.05 28.52
CA HIS A 183 3.90 -6.70 28.39
C HIS A 183 5.25 -6.71 27.68
N GLU A 184 5.54 -5.69 26.87
CA GLU A 184 6.79 -5.61 26.09
C GLU A 184 8.05 -5.60 26.98
N ASP A 185 7.91 -5.13 28.23
CA ASP A 185 8.95 -5.16 29.27
C ASP A 185 9.20 -6.56 29.88
N ASP A 186 8.31 -7.55 29.65
CA ASP A 186 8.47 -8.89 30.19
C ASP A 186 9.58 -9.64 29.42
N GLY A 187 10.58 -10.16 30.13
CA GLY A 187 11.77 -10.80 29.54
C GLY A 187 11.53 -12.05 28.65
N LYS A 188 10.29 -12.51 28.48
CA LYS A 188 9.88 -13.60 27.57
C LYS A 188 8.80 -13.19 26.56
N TYR A 189 8.33 -11.95 26.61
CA TYR A 189 7.31 -11.42 25.70
C TYR A 189 7.55 -11.71 24.21
N PRO A 190 8.77 -11.59 23.65
CA PRO A 190 8.98 -11.75 22.21
C PRO A 190 8.59 -13.11 21.63
N VAL A 191 8.51 -14.15 22.46
CA VAL A 191 8.09 -15.52 22.06
C VAL A 191 6.78 -15.94 22.73
N ALA A 192 6.49 -15.43 23.94
CA ALA A 192 5.18 -15.59 24.57
C ALA A 192 4.05 -15.00 23.68
N HIS A 193 4.29 -13.83 23.08
CA HIS A 193 3.39 -13.21 22.11
C HIS A 193 3.16 -14.11 20.86
N LEU A 194 4.20 -14.78 20.35
CA LEU A 194 4.08 -15.72 19.22
C LEU A 194 3.19 -16.92 19.57
N GLN A 195 3.24 -17.41 20.82
CA GLN A 195 2.31 -18.44 21.29
C GLN A 195 0.88 -17.89 21.40
N GLN A 196 0.67 -16.69 21.95
CA GLN A 196 -0.65 -16.07 22.03
C GLN A 196 -1.31 -15.98 20.64
N VAL A 197 -0.58 -15.46 19.64
CA VAL A 197 -1.10 -15.32 18.27
C VAL A 197 -1.48 -16.68 17.67
N ALA A 198 -0.69 -17.73 17.93
CA ALA A 198 -1.01 -19.09 17.48
C ALA A 198 -2.25 -19.67 18.18
N TYR A 199 -2.39 -19.44 19.49
CA TYR A 199 -3.53 -19.88 20.27
C TYR A 199 -4.84 -19.25 19.78
N GLU A 200 -4.89 -17.93 19.65
CA GLU A 200 -6.07 -17.23 19.14
C GLU A 200 -6.42 -17.65 17.71
N MET A 201 -5.41 -17.75 16.82
CA MET A 201 -5.60 -18.16 15.43
C MET A 201 -6.23 -19.55 15.31
N THR A 202 -5.78 -20.49 16.13
CA THR A 202 -6.30 -21.85 16.19
C THR A 202 -7.75 -21.86 16.68
N ILE A 203 -8.07 -21.07 17.71
CA ILE A 203 -9.43 -20.93 18.25
C ILE A 203 -10.38 -20.29 17.24
N ASP A 204 -9.97 -19.22 16.55
CA ASP A 204 -10.76 -18.57 15.51
C ASP A 204 -11.10 -19.56 14.37
N ARG A 205 -10.16 -20.47 14.03
CA ARG A 205 -10.37 -21.54 13.05
C ARG A 205 -11.36 -22.60 13.54
N ILE A 206 -11.30 -23.01 14.80
CA ILE A 206 -12.23 -23.98 15.41
C ILE A 206 -13.66 -23.42 15.50
N ASN A 207 -13.78 -22.14 15.91
CA ASN A 207 -15.05 -21.44 16.00
C ASN A 207 -15.61 -21.00 14.64
N SER A 208 -14.82 -21.09 13.56
CA SER A 208 -15.24 -20.67 12.23
C SER A 208 -16.47 -21.44 11.72
N PRO A 209 -17.28 -20.88 10.80
CA PRO A 209 -18.46 -21.53 10.22
C PRO A 209 -18.18 -22.85 9.49
N TYR A 210 -16.92 -23.21 9.26
CA TYR A 210 -16.51 -24.50 8.69
C TYR A 210 -16.66 -25.65 9.70
N ARG A 211 -16.31 -25.43 10.98
CA ARG A 211 -16.35 -26.46 12.03
C ARG A 211 -17.42 -26.22 13.08
N CYS A 212 -17.76 -24.97 13.40
CA CYS A 212 -18.78 -24.58 14.38
C CYS A 212 -18.52 -25.17 15.79
N GLY A 213 -17.29 -25.00 16.30
CA GLY A 213 -16.91 -25.41 17.65
C GLY A 213 -16.65 -26.91 17.81
N VAL A 214 -16.33 -27.31 19.05
CA VAL A 214 -16.05 -28.69 19.45
C VAL A 214 -17.34 -29.46 19.74
N VAL A 215 -17.38 -30.77 19.44
CA VAL A 215 -18.54 -31.64 19.67
C VAL A 215 -18.37 -32.50 20.93
N VAL A 216 -19.29 -32.37 21.90
CA VAL A 216 -19.28 -33.16 23.14
C VAL A 216 -20.69 -33.69 23.41
N ASP A 217 -20.85 -35.01 23.58
CA ASP A 217 -22.16 -35.67 23.75
C ASP A 217 -23.21 -35.19 22.73
N GLY A 218 -22.82 -35.10 21.45
CA GLY A 218 -23.65 -34.62 20.33
C GLY A 218 -24.02 -33.12 20.36
N LYS A 219 -23.62 -32.38 21.40
CA LYS A 219 -23.82 -30.93 21.54
C LYS A 219 -22.58 -30.19 21.04
N ARG A 220 -22.75 -28.93 20.63
CA ARG A 220 -21.66 -28.07 20.14
C ARG A 220 -21.29 -27.00 21.15
N TYR A 221 -19.99 -26.82 21.34
CA TYR A 221 -19.42 -25.85 22.28
C TYR A 221 -18.45 -24.91 21.54
N GLY A 222 -18.54 -23.61 21.80
CA GLY A 222 -17.54 -22.65 21.34
C GLY A 222 -16.25 -22.83 22.14
N VAL A 223 -15.08 -22.51 21.59
CA VAL A 223 -13.81 -22.53 22.35
C VAL A 223 -13.44 -21.10 22.73
N ALA A 224 -13.12 -20.85 24.00
CA ALA A 224 -12.77 -19.53 24.52
C ALA A 224 -11.49 -19.59 25.37
N LEU A 225 -10.66 -18.55 25.31
CA LEU A 225 -9.36 -18.49 25.99
C LEU A 225 -9.30 -17.32 26.97
N ALA A 226 -8.85 -17.60 28.19
CA ALA A 226 -8.49 -16.60 29.19
C ALA A 226 -6.96 -16.61 29.41
N THR A 227 -6.30 -15.53 29.00
CA THR A 227 -4.85 -15.34 29.20
C THR A 227 -4.62 -14.42 30.40
N TYR A 228 -3.71 -14.81 31.30
CA TYR A 228 -3.37 -14.10 32.52
C TYR A 228 -1.91 -13.63 32.44
N GLY A 229 -1.64 -12.34 32.67
CA GLY A 229 -0.28 -11.78 32.63
C GLY A 229 0.61 -12.36 33.71
N ASP A 230 1.70 -13.03 33.32
CA ASP A 230 2.63 -13.71 34.23
C ASP A 230 3.89 -12.88 34.58
N ASN A 231 4.08 -11.75 33.91
CA ASN A 231 5.22 -10.83 34.03
C ASN A 231 6.60 -11.53 34.01
N SER A 232 6.71 -12.70 33.35
CA SER A 232 7.86 -13.60 33.40
C SER A 232 8.30 -14.07 34.80
N SER A 233 7.48 -13.85 35.84
CA SER A 233 7.75 -14.13 37.26
C SER A 233 7.27 -15.52 37.69
N LYS A 234 8.07 -16.22 38.49
CA LYS A 234 7.72 -17.53 39.06
C LYS A 234 6.60 -17.39 40.10
N GLU A 235 6.70 -16.34 40.90
CA GLU A 235 5.81 -15.98 42.00
C GLU A 235 4.42 -15.62 41.47
N MET A 236 4.36 -14.90 40.33
CA MET A 236 3.11 -14.58 39.64
C MET A 236 2.49 -15.82 39.01
N VAL A 237 3.28 -16.71 38.38
CA VAL A 237 2.76 -18.00 37.87
C VAL A 237 2.22 -18.88 38.99
N GLU A 238 2.89 -18.93 40.15
CA GLU A 238 2.40 -19.67 41.32
C GLU A 238 1.07 -19.09 41.82
N SER A 239 0.95 -17.75 41.92
CA SER A 239 -0.29 -17.07 42.26
C SER A 239 -1.43 -17.35 41.26
N ILE A 240 -1.14 -17.34 39.96
CA ILE A 240 -2.13 -17.66 38.92
C ILE A 240 -2.56 -19.13 39.03
N ALA A 241 -1.62 -20.06 39.22
CA ALA A 241 -1.91 -21.48 39.38
C ALA A 241 -2.82 -21.73 40.59
N GLN A 242 -2.50 -21.17 41.76
CA GLN A 242 -3.34 -21.26 42.96
C GLN A 242 -4.74 -20.66 42.73
N SER A 243 -4.86 -19.55 42.00
CA SER A 243 -6.16 -18.98 41.64
C SER A 243 -6.96 -19.89 40.69
N LEU A 244 -6.33 -20.47 39.68
CA LEU A 244 -7.00 -21.32 38.67
C LEU A 244 -7.43 -22.68 39.23
N THR A 245 -6.75 -23.22 40.24
CA THR A 245 -7.12 -24.49 40.90
C THR A 245 -8.10 -24.31 42.06
N SER A 246 -8.03 -23.20 42.81
CA SER A 246 -8.94 -22.95 43.95
C SER A 246 -10.29 -22.36 43.55
N THR A 247 -10.37 -21.67 42.40
CA THR A 247 -11.65 -21.20 41.86
C THR A 247 -12.29 -22.26 40.97
N ASN A 248 -13.62 -22.35 40.99
CA ASN A 248 -14.37 -23.34 40.21
C ASN A 248 -14.50 -22.92 38.73
N ILE A 249 -13.38 -22.57 38.10
CA ILE A 249 -13.29 -22.17 36.68
C ILE A 249 -13.38 -23.42 35.80
N THR A 250 -14.42 -23.45 34.98
CA THR A 250 -14.72 -24.51 34.02
C THR A 250 -13.88 -24.34 32.75
N GLY A 251 -12.75 -25.02 32.66
CA GLY A 251 -11.88 -25.01 31.48
C GLY A 251 -10.57 -25.77 31.67
N PHE A 252 -9.91 -26.11 30.57
CA PHE A 252 -8.64 -26.83 30.57
C PHE A 252 -7.46 -25.85 30.68
N LEU A 253 -6.36 -26.30 31.26
CA LEU A 253 -5.23 -25.44 31.57
C LEU A 253 -4.10 -25.61 30.53
N LEU A 254 -3.51 -24.50 30.11
CA LEU A 254 -2.36 -24.48 29.20
C LEU A 254 -1.16 -23.88 29.92
N GLY A 255 0.04 -24.37 29.61
CA GLY A 255 1.26 -24.00 30.33
C GLY A 255 1.96 -22.73 29.81
N PRO A 256 2.62 -21.95 30.70
CA PRO A 256 3.37 -20.75 30.31
C PRO A 256 4.59 -21.08 29.44
N TYR A 257 5.11 -20.06 28.77
CA TYR A 257 6.11 -20.16 27.69
C TYR A 257 7.42 -20.91 28.01
N SER A 258 7.82 -21.07 29.28
CA SER A 258 9.15 -21.62 29.61
C SER A 258 9.13 -22.62 30.75
N SER A 259 9.93 -23.69 30.65
CA SER A 259 10.10 -24.71 31.71
C SER A 259 10.31 -24.17 33.12
N GLY A 260 11.13 -23.12 33.28
CA GLY A 260 11.37 -22.50 34.58
C GLY A 260 10.17 -21.76 35.19
N LEU A 261 9.10 -21.53 34.43
CA LEU A 261 7.80 -21.04 34.88
C LEU A 261 6.79 -22.19 35.00
N THR A 262 6.69 -23.04 33.98
CA THR A 262 5.77 -24.19 33.96
C THR A 262 5.98 -25.09 35.18
N LYS A 263 7.23 -25.28 35.62
CA LYS A 263 7.59 -26.04 36.83
C LYS A 263 6.97 -25.51 38.14
N MET A 264 6.61 -24.22 38.22
CA MET A 264 5.89 -23.66 39.37
C MET A 264 4.41 -24.06 39.37
N MET A 265 3.84 -24.33 38.19
CA MET A 265 2.42 -24.64 37.99
C MET A 265 2.14 -26.14 38.01
N SER A 266 3.03 -26.97 37.44
CA SER A 266 2.86 -28.43 37.34
C SER A 266 2.36 -29.12 38.63
N PRO A 267 3.05 -29.01 39.79
CA PRO A 267 2.63 -29.73 41.00
C PRO A 267 1.29 -29.23 41.55
N LEU A 268 1.06 -27.92 41.55
CA LEU A 268 -0.18 -27.31 42.04
C LEU A 268 -1.41 -27.73 41.23
N VAL A 269 -1.23 -27.95 39.92
CA VAL A 269 -2.27 -28.37 39.00
C VAL A 269 -2.48 -29.88 39.02
N ASN A 270 -1.40 -30.65 39.23
CA ASN A 270 -1.43 -32.08 39.44
C ASN A 270 -2.15 -32.46 40.75
N ASP A 271 -1.80 -31.81 41.87
CA ASP A 271 -2.48 -31.99 43.17
C ASP A 271 -3.97 -31.62 43.10
N ALA A 272 -4.34 -30.69 42.21
CA ALA A 272 -5.71 -30.31 41.93
C ALA A 272 -6.45 -31.23 40.94
N LYS A 273 -5.77 -32.25 40.36
CA LYS A 273 -6.31 -33.19 39.36
C LYS A 273 -6.94 -32.49 38.13
N ARG A 274 -6.32 -31.42 37.63
CA ARG A 274 -6.79 -30.68 36.44
C ARG A 274 -5.86 -30.91 35.26
N LEU A 275 -6.41 -31.24 34.09
CA LEU A 275 -5.64 -31.50 32.87
C LEU A 275 -4.90 -30.24 32.42
N PHE A 276 -3.59 -30.41 32.18
CA PHE A 276 -2.68 -29.33 31.85
C PHE A 276 -1.81 -29.70 30.65
N VAL A 277 -1.77 -28.85 29.63
CA VAL A 277 -0.95 -29.08 28.42
C VAL A 277 0.00 -27.92 28.17
N ALA A 278 1.29 -28.15 28.37
CA ALA A 278 2.35 -27.16 28.24
C ALA A 278 2.95 -27.12 26.84
N ALA A 279 2.84 -25.96 26.17
CA ALA A 279 3.45 -25.73 24.85
C ALA A 279 4.88 -25.14 24.91
N GLY A 280 5.35 -24.73 26.10
CA GLY A 280 6.61 -24.02 26.31
C GLY A 280 7.68 -24.81 27.10
N SER A 281 7.49 -26.11 27.33
CA SER A 281 8.34 -26.88 28.24
C SER A 281 9.06 -28.06 27.60
N THR A 282 10.39 -28.08 27.75
CA THR A 282 11.31 -29.10 27.22
C THR A 282 12.15 -29.81 28.30
N GLN A 283 11.96 -29.46 29.58
CA GLN A 283 12.67 -30.08 30.71
C GLN A 283 11.80 -31.16 31.36
N THR A 284 12.24 -32.42 31.34
CA THR A 284 11.53 -33.57 31.92
C THR A 284 11.10 -33.36 33.38
N PRO A 285 11.88 -32.68 34.26
CA PRO A 285 11.45 -32.32 35.63
C PRO A 285 10.32 -31.26 35.74
N VAL A 286 9.60 -30.98 34.67
CA VAL A 286 8.29 -30.28 34.62
C VAL A 286 7.12 -31.30 34.60
N PHE A 287 7.38 -32.51 34.11
CA PHE A 287 6.42 -33.56 33.80
C PHE A 287 6.59 -34.78 34.73
N GLU A 288 7.85 -35.14 35.04
CA GLU A 288 8.25 -36.18 35.99
C GLU A 288 7.41 -36.13 37.28
N GLY A 289 6.65 -37.20 37.55
CA GLY A 289 5.78 -37.32 38.74
C GLY A 289 4.44 -36.55 38.69
N ASN A 290 4.09 -35.90 37.58
CA ASN A 290 2.88 -35.08 37.44
C ASN A 290 1.90 -35.70 36.42
N GLU A 291 1.16 -36.73 36.82
CA GLU A 291 0.24 -37.53 35.97
C GLU A 291 -0.81 -36.72 35.16
N TYR A 292 -1.09 -35.47 35.51
CA TYR A 292 -2.05 -34.58 34.81
C TYR A 292 -1.40 -33.57 33.85
N VAL A 293 -0.05 -33.55 33.78
CA VAL A 293 0.74 -32.52 33.09
C VAL A 293 1.38 -33.12 31.84
N PHE A 294 0.88 -32.71 30.68
CA PHE A 294 1.38 -33.14 29.37
C PHE A 294 2.17 -32.03 28.66
N GLY A 295 3.14 -32.38 27.81
CA GLY A 295 4.01 -31.44 27.11
C GLY A 295 4.06 -31.66 25.60
N THR A 296 3.75 -30.65 24.77
CA THR A 296 3.79 -30.77 23.30
C THR A 296 5.17 -30.51 22.67
N LEU A 297 6.21 -30.32 23.49
CA LEU A 297 7.62 -30.28 23.10
C LEU A 297 8.38 -31.47 23.71
N GLY A 298 9.32 -32.03 22.96
CA GLY A 298 10.13 -33.15 23.42
C GLY A 298 11.21 -32.75 24.43
N PRO A 299 11.92 -33.72 25.04
CA PRO A 299 13.04 -33.45 25.91
C PRO A 299 14.13 -32.62 25.20
N SER A 300 14.62 -31.57 25.87
CA SER A 300 15.69 -30.71 25.32
C SER A 300 16.99 -31.46 24.98
N GLN A 301 17.15 -32.68 25.51
CA GLN A 301 18.25 -33.60 25.23
C GLN A 301 18.11 -34.32 23.87
N GLU A 302 16.89 -34.50 23.37
CA GLU A 302 16.58 -35.23 22.13
C GLU A 302 16.54 -34.32 20.87
N LYS A 303 16.67 -33.00 21.05
CA LYS A 303 16.51 -32.00 19.97
C LYS A 303 17.46 -32.22 18.79
N LEU A 304 18.65 -32.76 19.04
CA LEU A 304 19.63 -33.14 18.01
C LEU A 304 19.70 -34.65 17.74
N GLU A 305 18.92 -35.50 18.41
CA GLU A 305 19.02 -36.96 18.26
C GLU A 305 18.75 -37.36 16.81
N ALA A 306 17.64 -36.92 16.22
CA ALA A 306 17.28 -37.22 14.84
C ALA A 306 18.41 -36.88 13.84
N ALA A 307 19.08 -35.76 14.02
CA ALA A 307 20.18 -35.31 13.15
C ALA A 307 21.47 -36.12 13.36
N ILE A 308 21.90 -36.29 14.62
CA ILE A 308 23.15 -37.00 14.96
C ILE A 308 23.03 -38.50 14.60
N LYS A 309 21.87 -39.10 14.84
CA LYS A 309 21.53 -40.49 14.48
C LYS A 309 21.53 -40.71 12.98
N ALA A 310 20.98 -39.76 12.20
CA ALA A 310 21.02 -39.81 10.74
C ALA A 310 22.45 -39.74 10.20
N LEU A 311 23.26 -38.80 10.71
CA LEU A 311 24.65 -38.62 10.28
C LEU A 311 25.55 -39.79 10.68
N ALA A 312 25.37 -40.36 11.87
CA ALA A 312 26.05 -41.60 12.28
C ALA A 312 25.64 -42.79 11.38
N GLY A 313 24.35 -42.91 11.04
CA GLY A 313 23.85 -43.91 10.09
C GLY A 313 24.40 -43.76 8.67
N LEU A 314 24.75 -42.52 8.27
CA LEU A 314 25.44 -42.20 7.01
C LEU A 314 26.97 -42.34 7.09
N GLY A 315 27.51 -42.84 8.21
CA GLY A 315 28.92 -43.19 8.35
C GLY A 315 29.84 -42.08 8.88
N ALA A 316 29.29 -41.00 9.47
CA ALA A 316 30.08 -40.10 10.31
C ALA A 316 30.72 -40.86 11.49
N LYS A 317 31.90 -40.41 11.95
CA LYS A 317 32.66 -41.04 13.04
C LYS A 317 33.14 -40.06 14.09
N THR A 318 33.34 -38.80 13.71
CA THR A 318 33.93 -37.75 14.54
C THR A 318 33.02 -36.54 14.62
N ILE A 319 32.90 -35.98 15.81
CA ILE A 319 32.02 -34.84 16.11
C ILE A 319 32.74 -33.81 16.97
N ALA A 320 32.53 -32.54 16.66
CA ALA A 320 33.00 -31.41 17.45
C ALA A 320 31.82 -30.50 17.81
N VAL A 321 31.90 -29.83 18.95
CA VAL A 321 30.88 -28.90 19.42
C VAL A 321 31.49 -27.61 19.95
N VAL A 322 30.92 -26.48 19.54
CA VAL A 322 31.19 -25.16 20.12
C VAL A 322 29.87 -24.53 20.52
N HIS A 323 29.80 -24.06 21.77
CA HIS A 323 28.58 -23.51 22.36
C HIS A 323 28.78 -22.13 23.00
N GLU A 324 27.70 -21.36 23.04
CA GLU A 324 27.57 -20.11 23.79
C GLU A 324 27.32 -20.39 25.28
N ASP A 325 27.67 -19.46 26.16
CA ASP A 325 27.30 -19.51 27.58
C ASP A 325 25.79 -19.65 27.75
N GLY A 326 25.36 -20.60 28.60
CA GLY A 326 23.96 -20.85 28.89
C GLY A 326 23.16 -21.57 27.80
N SER A 327 23.73 -21.85 26.61
CA SER A 327 23.05 -22.63 25.58
C SER A 327 23.00 -24.12 25.92
N PRO A 328 21.81 -24.75 26.00
CA PRO A 328 21.68 -26.17 26.34
C PRO A 328 22.14 -27.04 25.16
N CYS A 329 23.27 -27.73 25.34
CA CYS A 329 23.96 -28.44 24.26
C CYS A 329 24.39 -29.85 24.70
N TYR A 330 23.53 -30.84 24.46
CA TYR A 330 23.73 -32.22 24.93
C TYR A 330 24.54 -33.12 23.97
N VAL A 331 25.41 -32.51 23.15
CA VAL A 331 26.17 -33.20 22.09
C VAL A 331 27.11 -34.29 22.62
N PRO A 332 27.84 -34.15 23.75
CA PRO A 332 28.71 -35.21 24.25
C PRO A 332 27.97 -36.52 24.53
N TYR A 333 26.77 -36.43 25.13
CA TYR A 333 25.90 -37.59 25.38
C TYR A 333 25.37 -38.20 24.08
N LEU A 334 24.86 -37.35 23.16
CA LEU A 334 24.36 -37.82 21.87
C LEU A 334 25.46 -38.43 21.00
N ALA A 335 26.72 -38.01 21.16
CA ALA A 335 27.88 -38.62 20.53
C ALA A 335 28.14 -40.03 21.08
N GLU A 336 28.18 -40.19 22.40
CA GLU A 336 28.42 -41.48 23.07
C GLU A 336 27.38 -42.53 22.67
N VAL A 337 26.07 -42.21 22.76
CA VAL A 337 25.00 -43.17 22.46
C VAL A 337 24.90 -43.54 20.97
N ASN A 338 25.44 -42.73 20.06
CA ASN A 338 25.53 -43.02 18.63
C ASN A 338 26.91 -43.55 18.19
N GLY A 339 27.85 -43.77 19.12
CA GLY A 339 29.18 -44.32 18.84
C GLY A 339 30.14 -43.35 18.11
N LEU A 340 29.91 -42.04 18.20
CA LEU A 340 30.76 -41.00 17.61
C LEU A 340 31.87 -40.58 18.57
N GLN A 341 33.08 -40.38 18.03
CA GLN A 341 34.20 -39.82 18.78
C GLN A 341 34.08 -38.29 18.88
N LEU A 342 33.85 -37.78 20.09
CA LEU A 342 33.98 -36.35 20.40
C LEU A 342 35.46 -35.94 20.29
N VAL A 343 35.79 -35.07 19.33
CA VAL A 343 37.17 -34.58 19.10
C VAL A 343 37.43 -33.19 19.69
N MET A 344 36.38 -32.42 19.95
CA MET A 344 36.44 -31.10 20.58
C MET A 344 35.11 -30.74 21.21
N GLU A 345 35.16 -30.20 22.43
CA GLU A 345 34.07 -29.51 23.12
C GLU A 345 34.61 -28.17 23.62
N ALA A 346 33.90 -27.08 23.36
CA ALA A 346 34.35 -25.75 23.73
C ALA A 346 33.19 -24.79 24.03
N ASN A 347 33.37 -23.98 25.06
CA ASN A 347 32.55 -22.81 25.34
C ASN A 347 33.21 -21.56 24.73
N ALA A 348 32.45 -20.78 23.96
CA ALA A 348 32.87 -19.53 23.32
C ALA A 348 32.53 -18.27 24.13
N GLY A 349 31.91 -18.42 25.30
CA GLY A 349 31.45 -17.31 26.14
C GLY A 349 30.05 -16.81 25.77
N ALA A 350 29.61 -15.73 26.42
CA ALA A 350 28.30 -15.10 26.15
C ALA A 350 28.36 -14.20 24.90
N SER A 351 27.49 -14.47 23.93
CA SER A 351 27.28 -13.71 22.69
C SER A 351 28.55 -13.29 21.94
N PRO A 352 29.44 -14.26 21.58
CA PRO A 352 30.70 -14.00 20.89
C PRO A 352 30.51 -13.44 19.46
N SER A 353 31.46 -12.59 19.04
CA SER A 353 31.57 -12.12 17.66
C SER A 353 32.17 -13.18 16.72
N SER A 354 32.18 -12.91 15.41
CA SER A 354 32.92 -13.72 14.43
C SER A 354 34.41 -13.90 14.79
N ASP A 355 34.99 -12.91 15.47
CA ASP A 355 36.43 -12.80 15.70
C ASP A 355 36.83 -13.53 17.01
N ASP A 356 35.89 -13.62 17.96
CA ASP A 356 35.98 -14.49 19.14
C ASP A 356 35.81 -15.97 18.77
N LEU A 357 35.04 -16.27 17.71
CA LEU A 357 34.82 -17.64 17.20
C LEU A 357 35.97 -18.16 16.32
N ASP A 358 36.74 -17.28 15.69
CA ASP A 358 37.83 -17.64 14.79
C ASP A 358 38.88 -18.63 15.37
N PRO A 359 39.35 -18.49 16.63
CA PRO A 359 40.26 -19.45 17.24
C PRO A 359 39.71 -20.89 17.32
N TYR A 360 38.39 -21.03 17.49
CA TYR A 360 37.74 -22.33 17.60
C TYR A 360 37.58 -22.98 16.23
N VAL A 361 37.07 -22.25 15.23
CA VAL A 361 37.01 -22.70 13.83
C VAL A 361 38.40 -23.09 13.32
N LYS A 362 39.43 -22.32 13.68
CA LYS A 362 40.82 -22.65 13.32
C LYS A 362 41.28 -24.00 13.87
N ASN A 363 40.87 -24.36 15.09
CA ASN A 363 41.17 -25.68 15.65
C ASN A 363 40.42 -26.79 14.88
N LEU A 364 39.17 -26.54 14.46
CA LEU A 364 38.41 -27.49 13.64
C LEU A 364 39.06 -27.76 12.27
N THR A 365 39.76 -26.78 11.65
CA THR A 365 40.53 -27.04 10.41
C THR A 365 41.62 -28.10 10.59
N THR A 366 42.18 -28.22 11.81
CA THR A 366 43.25 -29.16 12.14
C THR A 366 42.71 -30.52 12.63
N LEU A 367 41.56 -30.52 13.31
CA LEU A 367 40.88 -31.73 13.79
C LEU A 367 40.03 -32.43 12.71
N ALA A 368 39.57 -31.68 11.71
CA ALA A 368 38.78 -32.16 10.57
C ALA A 368 37.61 -33.12 10.92
N PRO A 369 36.70 -32.75 11.85
CA PRO A 369 35.57 -33.59 12.22
C PRO A 369 34.60 -33.81 11.06
N ASP A 370 33.92 -34.96 11.06
CA ASP A 370 32.81 -35.23 10.14
C ASP A 370 31.62 -34.29 10.44
N ILE A 371 31.30 -34.09 11.72
CA ILE A 371 30.19 -33.26 12.20
C ILE A 371 30.72 -32.08 13.04
N SER A 372 30.32 -30.86 12.68
CA SER A 372 30.49 -29.65 13.49
C SER A 372 29.14 -29.21 14.05
N VAL A 373 29.02 -29.03 15.37
CA VAL A 373 27.78 -28.59 16.01
C VAL A 373 27.93 -27.20 16.63
N ALA A 374 27.02 -26.30 16.29
CA ALA A 374 26.93 -24.95 16.84
C ALA A 374 25.69 -24.79 17.73
N CYS A 375 25.93 -24.49 19.01
CA CYS A 375 24.91 -24.33 20.05
C CYS A 375 24.90 -22.90 20.63
N GLY A 376 24.00 -22.04 20.15
CA GLY A 376 23.83 -20.69 20.71
C GLY A 376 22.50 -20.08 20.29
N TYR A 377 22.34 -18.79 20.55
CA TYR A 377 21.12 -18.02 20.30
C TYR A 377 21.38 -16.82 19.38
N GLY A 378 20.31 -16.34 18.73
CA GLY A 378 20.35 -15.14 17.90
C GLY A 378 21.50 -15.17 16.87
N SER A 379 22.30 -14.10 16.87
CA SER A 379 23.43 -13.89 15.96
C SER A 379 24.61 -14.86 16.15
N TYR A 380 24.62 -15.72 17.17
CA TYR A 380 25.69 -16.70 17.39
C TYR A 380 25.93 -17.58 16.15
N CYS A 381 24.86 -18.13 15.58
CA CYS A 381 24.98 -19.02 14.43
C CYS A 381 25.38 -18.27 13.14
N GLY A 382 24.92 -17.03 12.98
CA GLY A 382 25.40 -16.15 11.91
C GLY A 382 26.89 -15.84 12.02
N ASN A 383 27.37 -15.49 13.21
CA ASN A 383 28.78 -15.24 13.49
C ASN A 383 29.63 -16.52 13.28
N TRP A 384 29.12 -17.68 13.67
CA TRP A 384 29.76 -18.99 13.45
C TRP A 384 29.95 -19.28 11.95
N VAL A 385 28.90 -19.06 11.14
CA VAL A 385 28.99 -19.24 9.68
C VAL A 385 29.95 -18.23 9.06
N LYS A 386 29.90 -16.95 9.45
CA LYS A 386 30.83 -15.91 8.99
C LYS A 386 32.29 -16.25 9.30
N SER A 387 32.57 -16.85 10.46
CA SER A 387 33.91 -17.36 10.83
C SER A 387 34.33 -18.58 9.99
N MET A 388 33.45 -19.57 9.78
CA MET A 388 33.74 -20.73 8.91
C MET A 388 34.00 -20.32 7.45
N ARG A 389 33.21 -19.39 6.91
CA ARG A 389 33.37 -18.82 5.56
C ARG A 389 34.70 -18.09 5.43
N ARG A 390 35.03 -17.22 6.39
CA ARG A 390 36.31 -16.47 6.47
C ARG A 390 37.54 -17.39 6.45
N GLN A 391 37.44 -18.59 7.04
CA GLN A 391 38.54 -19.55 7.13
C GLN A 391 38.49 -20.68 6.08
N ASN A 392 37.55 -20.62 5.13
CA ASN A 392 37.26 -21.69 4.15
C ASN A 392 37.12 -23.10 4.79
N PHE A 393 36.54 -23.16 6.00
CA PHE A 393 36.30 -24.44 6.69
C PHE A 393 34.92 -24.98 6.34
N SER A 394 34.85 -26.17 5.73
CA SER A 394 33.61 -26.91 5.49
C SER A 394 33.71 -28.33 6.06
N PRO A 395 33.02 -28.65 7.17
CA PRO A 395 32.88 -30.02 7.68
C PRO A 395 31.96 -30.84 6.75
N LYS A 396 31.87 -32.17 6.94
CA LYS A 396 30.93 -33.00 6.15
C LYS A 396 29.47 -32.72 6.50
N ALA A 397 29.21 -32.32 7.74
CA ALA A 397 27.95 -31.71 8.17
C ALA A 397 28.21 -30.58 9.18
N GLN A 398 27.60 -29.42 8.96
CA GLN A 398 27.42 -28.39 9.98
C GLN A 398 25.98 -28.50 10.53
N LEU A 399 25.83 -28.55 11.84
CA LEU A 399 24.56 -28.77 12.54
C LEU A 399 24.27 -27.65 13.53
N PHE A 400 23.12 -26.98 13.40
CA PHE A 400 22.66 -25.97 14.36
C PHE A 400 21.68 -26.56 15.38
N ALA A 401 21.90 -26.24 16.66
CA ALA A 401 21.03 -26.70 17.74
C ALA A 401 19.78 -25.84 17.97
N THR A 402 19.84 -24.53 17.69
CA THR A 402 18.75 -23.61 18.05
C THR A 402 18.46 -22.48 17.07
N CYS A 403 19.44 -21.92 16.35
CA CYS A 403 19.20 -20.80 15.43
C CYS A 403 18.59 -21.21 14.07
N THR A 404 17.61 -22.12 14.04
CA THR A 404 17.00 -22.65 12.81
C THR A 404 16.47 -21.55 11.89
N ASP A 405 15.84 -20.54 12.48
CA ASP A 405 15.00 -19.59 11.75
C ASP A 405 15.81 -18.33 11.38
N GLN A 406 16.61 -17.81 12.32
CA GLN A 406 17.37 -16.56 12.15
C GLN A 406 18.68 -16.74 11.35
N VAL A 407 19.32 -17.91 11.36
CA VAL A 407 20.63 -18.07 10.66
C VAL A 407 20.51 -17.83 9.15
N LYS A 408 19.32 -18.08 8.58
CA LYS A 408 18.93 -17.71 7.21
C LYS A 408 19.15 -16.23 6.96
N ASP A 409 18.53 -15.39 7.77
CA ASP A 409 18.59 -13.93 7.65
C ASP A 409 20.02 -13.44 7.88
N ASP A 410 20.66 -13.95 8.94
CA ASP A 410 22.01 -13.56 9.37
C ASP A 410 23.07 -13.65 8.26
N VAL A 411 22.98 -14.63 7.33
CA VAL A 411 24.05 -14.90 6.33
C VAL A 411 23.59 -15.06 4.88
N GLY A 412 22.29 -15.25 4.61
CA GLY A 412 21.79 -15.54 3.27
C GLY A 412 22.22 -16.93 2.77
N SER A 413 22.57 -17.02 1.48
CA SER A 413 22.79 -18.31 0.79
C SER A 413 24.01 -19.11 1.27
N ASP A 414 24.89 -18.54 2.09
CA ASP A 414 26.00 -19.27 2.75
C ASP A 414 25.50 -20.44 3.63
N VAL A 415 24.26 -20.34 4.13
CA VAL A 415 23.61 -21.39 4.93
C VAL A 415 23.29 -22.67 4.14
N ALA A 416 23.28 -22.61 2.81
CA ALA A 416 22.90 -23.73 1.94
C ALA A 416 23.63 -25.04 2.30
N TYR A 417 22.91 -26.16 2.26
CA TYR A 417 23.32 -27.51 2.65
C TYR A 417 23.73 -27.73 4.12
N MET A 418 23.77 -26.70 4.97
CA MET A 418 23.90 -26.89 6.41
C MET A 418 22.63 -27.52 6.98
N MET A 419 22.71 -28.07 8.19
CA MET A 419 21.65 -28.83 8.83
C MET A 419 21.25 -28.20 10.17
N ALA A 420 20.04 -28.47 10.64
CA ALA A 420 19.57 -27.99 11.94
C ALA A 420 18.59 -28.97 12.60
N GLY A 421 18.55 -29.01 13.94
CA GLY A 421 17.57 -29.78 14.70
C GLY A 421 16.42 -28.92 15.20
N THR A 422 15.18 -29.33 14.91
CA THR A 422 13.95 -28.65 15.36
C THR A 422 12.87 -29.65 15.77
N ASP A 423 11.89 -29.19 16.55
CA ASP A 423 10.66 -29.93 16.85
C ASP A 423 9.54 -29.69 15.81
N TRP A 424 9.74 -28.78 14.85
CA TRP A 424 8.75 -28.40 13.85
C TRP A 424 9.32 -27.66 12.65
N HIS A 425 8.68 -27.81 11.48
CA HIS A 425 8.90 -26.96 10.30
C HIS A 425 7.63 -26.92 9.42
N PRO A 426 7.35 -25.81 8.69
CA PRO A 426 6.22 -25.72 7.77
C PRO A 426 6.15 -26.82 6.71
N THR A 427 7.29 -27.41 6.34
CA THR A 427 7.39 -28.45 5.29
C THR A 427 7.05 -29.86 5.79
N MET A 428 6.68 -30.05 7.06
CA MET A 428 6.31 -31.37 7.59
C MET A 428 4.93 -31.82 7.06
N LYS A 429 4.81 -33.13 6.79
CA LYS A 429 3.57 -33.80 6.35
C LYS A 429 2.47 -33.92 7.43
N GLY A 430 2.53 -33.10 8.50
CA GLY A 430 1.53 -33.08 9.56
C GLY A 430 0.27 -32.35 9.12
N ILE A 431 -0.90 -33.01 9.28
CA ILE A 431 -2.22 -32.40 9.16
C ILE A 431 -2.91 -32.50 10.52
N ASP A 432 -3.50 -31.38 10.93
CA ASP A 432 -4.17 -31.24 12.21
C ASP A 432 -5.66 -31.62 12.12
N GLU A 433 -6.10 -32.64 12.86
CA GLU A 433 -7.48 -33.15 12.81
C GLU A 433 -8.52 -32.09 13.23
N VAL A 434 -8.10 -31.12 14.04
CA VAL A 434 -8.92 -30.09 14.69
C VAL A 434 -9.12 -28.85 13.83
N THR A 435 -8.08 -28.38 13.15
CA THR A 435 -8.14 -27.20 12.25
C THR A 435 -8.25 -27.58 10.78
N GLY A 436 -7.90 -28.82 10.42
CA GLY A 436 -7.74 -29.27 9.04
C GLY A 436 -6.52 -28.68 8.32
N TRP A 437 -5.64 -27.96 9.03
CA TRP A 437 -4.45 -27.34 8.44
C TRP A 437 -3.29 -28.32 8.30
N SER A 438 -2.55 -28.22 7.19
CA SER A 438 -1.16 -28.70 7.13
C SER A 438 -0.22 -27.80 7.94
N ALA A 439 1.00 -28.27 8.21
CA ALA A 439 2.07 -27.42 8.76
C ALA A 439 2.35 -26.18 7.90
N SER A 440 2.27 -26.30 6.57
CA SER A 440 2.48 -25.19 5.63
C SER A 440 1.31 -24.20 5.59
N GLU A 441 0.07 -24.67 5.67
CA GLU A 441 -1.09 -23.79 5.82
C GLU A 441 -1.07 -23.06 7.15
N PHE A 442 -0.72 -23.74 8.25
CA PHE A 442 -0.56 -23.12 9.56
C PHE A 442 0.46 -21.97 9.52
N ALA A 443 1.63 -22.17 8.90
CA ALA A 443 2.61 -21.10 8.69
C ALA A 443 2.01 -19.93 7.89
N VAL A 444 1.42 -20.21 6.74
CA VAL A 444 0.84 -19.21 5.83
C VAL A 444 -0.35 -18.44 6.44
N GLN A 445 -1.01 -18.94 7.49
CA GLN A 445 -1.97 -18.16 8.29
C GLN A 445 -1.29 -17.41 9.45
N PHE A 446 -0.31 -18.02 10.12
CA PHE A 446 0.40 -17.44 11.24
C PHE A 446 1.16 -16.18 10.82
N ASP A 447 1.96 -16.27 9.76
CA ASP A 447 2.78 -15.19 9.23
C ASP A 447 1.93 -13.96 8.85
N LYS A 448 0.71 -14.19 8.35
CA LYS A 448 -0.28 -13.13 8.03
C LYS A 448 -0.92 -12.47 9.25
N ARG A 449 -0.86 -13.11 10.43
CA ARG A 449 -1.44 -12.60 11.69
C ARG A 449 -0.38 -11.99 12.61
N SER A 450 0.84 -12.52 12.60
CA SER A 450 1.95 -12.13 13.47
C SER A 450 2.96 -11.18 12.80
N TYR A 451 2.98 -11.11 11.46
CA TYR A 451 4.05 -10.51 10.66
C TYR A 451 5.45 -11.11 10.92
N ARG A 452 5.50 -12.36 11.39
CA ARG A 452 6.73 -13.12 11.71
C ARG A 452 6.54 -14.59 11.33
N SER A 453 7.58 -15.23 10.83
CA SER A 453 7.55 -16.66 10.48
C SER A 453 7.12 -17.55 11.64
N ALA A 454 6.28 -18.54 11.35
CA ALA A 454 5.90 -19.56 12.31
C ALA A 454 7.11 -20.38 12.79
N ALA A 455 7.32 -20.38 14.10
CA ALA A 455 8.37 -21.16 14.76
C ALA A 455 7.77 -22.33 15.57
N TYR A 456 8.62 -23.25 16.04
CA TYR A 456 8.18 -24.49 16.68
C TYR A 456 7.36 -24.30 17.96
N GLN A 457 7.51 -23.16 18.64
CA GLN A 457 6.74 -22.80 19.84
C GLN A 457 5.30 -22.39 19.49
N SER A 458 5.08 -21.74 18.34
CA SER A 458 3.75 -21.42 17.80
C SER A 458 3.01 -22.69 17.37
N ALA A 459 3.70 -23.62 16.70
CA ALA A 459 3.13 -24.92 16.35
C ALA A 459 2.80 -25.76 17.59
N ALA A 460 3.64 -25.72 18.64
CA ALA A 460 3.38 -26.40 19.91
C ALA A 460 2.16 -25.82 20.66
N ALA A 461 1.94 -24.50 20.58
CA ALA A 461 0.75 -23.84 21.10
C ALA A 461 -0.52 -24.35 20.39
N SER A 462 -0.56 -24.29 19.05
CA SER A 462 -1.66 -24.87 18.26
C SER A 462 -1.90 -26.35 18.57
N ALA A 463 -0.83 -27.15 18.66
CA ALA A 463 -0.93 -28.57 18.97
C ALA A 463 -1.48 -28.84 20.38
N SER A 464 -1.20 -28.00 21.37
CA SER A 464 -1.73 -28.18 22.74
C SER A 464 -3.25 -28.00 22.82
N ILE A 465 -3.84 -27.08 22.05
CA ILE A 465 -5.30 -27.00 21.87
C ILE A 465 -5.81 -28.23 21.10
N SER A 466 -5.10 -28.65 20.06
CA SER A 466 -5.49 -29.77 19.20
C SER A 466 -5.62 -31.08 20.00
N VAL A 467 -4.64 -31.40 20.85
CA VAL A 467 -4.66 -32.60 21.73
C VAL A 467 -5.88 -32.60 22.66
N VAL A 468 -6.12 -31.49 23.37
CA VAL A 468 -7.25 -31.36 24.31
C VAL A 468 -8.59 -31.57 23.59
N LEU A 469 -8.81 -30.90 22.45
CA LEU A 469 -10.08 -30.99 21.73
C LEU A 469 -10.28 -32.35 21.04
N GLN A 470 -9.22 -33.00 20.54
CA GLN A 470 -9.31 -34.37 20.01
C GLN A 470 -9.67 -35.37 21.12
N ALA A 471 -9.07 -35.25 22.30
CA ALA A 471 -9.41 -36.10 23.45
C ALA A 471 -10.89 -35.92 23.84
N ILE A 472 -11.39 -34.68 23.88
CA ILE A 472 -12.79 -34.35 24.16
C ILE A 472 -13.75 -34.94 23.12
N GLU A 473 -13.48 -34.78 21.82
CA GLU A 473 -14.39 -35.29 20.77
C GLU A 473 -14.39 -36.81 20.68
N ARG A 474 -13.24 -37.47 20.91
CA ARG A 474 -13.12 -38.92 20.82
C ARG A 474 -13.61 -39.66 22.08
N THR A 475 -13.53 -39.04 23.26
CA THR A 475 -14.10 -39.59 24.52
C THR A 475 -15.56 -39.18 24.74
N GLY A 476 -15.99 -38.06 24.15
CA GLY A 476 -17.32 -37.49 24.34
C GLY A 476 -17.54 -36.79 25.69
N THR A 477 -16.48 -36.55 26.48
CA THR A 477 -16.55 -35.94 27.82
C THR A 477 -15.62 -34.73 27.99
N MET A 478 -15.82 -33.98 29.07
CA MET A 478 -14.94 -32.90 29.55
C MET A 478 -14.30 -33.24 30.91
N ASP A 479 -14.29 -34.51 31.30
CA ASP A 479 -13.80 -35.00 32.59
C ASP A 479 -12.27 -35.13 32.61
N ASP A 480 -11.60 -34.45 33.53
CA ASP A 480 -10.14 -34.39 33.62
C ASP A 480 -9.48 -35.78 33.84
N ASP A 481 -10.09 -36.66 34.64
CA ASP A 481 -9.53 -37.99 34.95
C ASP A 481 -9.58 -38.91 33.70
N ILE A 482 -10.70 -38.91 32.97
CA ILE A 482 -10.89 -39.67 31.73
C ILE A 482 -10.03 -39.11 30.59
N LEU A 483 -9.97 -37.79 30.43
CA LEU A 483 -9.19 -37.16 29.36
C LEU A 483 -7.69 -37.39 29.56
N ARG A 484 -7.20 -37.30 30.80
CA ARG A 484 -5.81 -37.68 31.16
C ARG A 484 -5.50 -39.13 30.81
N GLU A 485 -6.39 -40.08 31.15
CA GLU A 485 -6.18 -41.50 30.81
C GLU A 485 -6.15 -41.72 29.29
N TYR A 486 -7.03 -41.04 28.54
CA TYR A 486 -7.05 -41.10 27.10
C TYR A 486 -5.77 -40.49 26.47
N ILE A 487 -5.36 -39.31 26.91
CA ILE A 487 -4.19 -38.60 26.35
C ILE A 487 -2.91 -39.40 26.55
N ALA A 488 -2.72 -40.03 27.70
CA ALA A 488 -1.55 -40.88 27.97
C ALA A 488 -1.44 -42.12 27.06
N ASN A 489 -2.53 -42.58 26.44
CA ASN A 489 -2.58 -43.82 25.66
C ASN A 489 -2.92 -43.62 24.17
N ALA A 490 -3.22 -42.38 23.75
CA ALA A 490 -3.70 -42.06 22.41
C ALA A 490 -2.62 -41.39 21.53
N HIS A 491 -2.97 -41.23 20.25
CA HIS A 491 -2.15 -40.54 19.25
C HIS A 491 -2.96 -39.40 18.63
N PHE A 492 -2.30 -38.27 18.36
CA PHE A 492 -2.94 -37.00 18.03
C PHE A 492 -2.36 -36.40 16.74
N PRO A 493 -3.04 -36.51 15.59
CA PRO A 493 -2.66 -35.81 14.37
C PRO A 493 -2.77 -34.30 14.55
N THR A 494 -1.64 -33.61 14.61
CA THR A 494 -1.57 -32.14 14.78
C THR A 494 -0.73 -31.48 13.69
N VAL A 495 -0.68 -30.14 13.69
CA VAL A 495 0.29 -29.37 12.87
C VAL A 495 1.74 -29.79 13.12
N LYS A 496 2.04 -30.42 14.27
CA LYS A 496 3.36 -31.00 14.60
C LYS A 496 3.59 -32.43 14.09
N SER A 497 2.72 -32.94 13.21
CA SER A 497 2.54 -34.37 12.92
C SER A 497 1.87 -35.12 14.09
N ASN A 498 1.94 -36.45 14.08
CA ASN A 498 1.22 -37.31 15.02
C ASN A 498 1.95 -37.34 16.37
N LEU A 499 1.38 -36.69 17.39
CA LEU A 499 1.94 -36.66 18.74
C LEU A 499 1.52 -37.89 19.55
N THR A 500 2.46 -38.40 20.33
CA THR A 500 2.30 -39.43 21.37
C THR A 500 3.12 -39.02 22.59
N PHE A 501 2.71 -39.41 23.79
CA PHE A 501 3.38 -39.03 25.03
C PHE A 501 4.18 -40.20 25.63
N ASP A 502 5.24 -39.90 26.36
CA ASP A 502 6.05 -40.86 27.11
C ASP A 502 5.44 -41.16 28.50
N GLU A 503 6.15 -41.97 29.31
CA GLU A 503 5.72 -42.32 30.68
C GLU A 503 5.65 -41.10 31.63
N ASN A 504 6.26 -39.97 31.28
CA ASN A 504 6.19 -38.71 32.03
C ASN A 504 5.05 -37.80 31.55
N GLY A 505 4.44 -38.06 30.39
CA GLY A 505 3.49 -37.14 29.73
C GLY A 505 4.14 -36.15 28.76
N GLN A 506 5.44 -36.27 28.44
CA GLN A 506 6.15 -35.42 27.49
C GLN A 506 6.08 -35.99 26.06
N ALA A 507 6.02 -35.13 25.03
CA ALA A 507 5.89 -35.57 23.64
C ALA A 507 7.13 -36.36 23.14
N PHE A 508 6.90 -37.62 22.78
CA PHE A 508 7.92 -38.55 22.31
C PHE A 508 8.21 -38.41 20.81
N GLY A 509 9.46 -38.68 20.39
CA GLY A 509 9.83 -38.75 18.96
C GLY A 509 9.69 -37.43 18.20
N GLY A 510 9.86 -36.30 18.89
CA GLY A 510 9.55 -34.96 18.39
C GLY A 510 10.48 -34.46 17.27
N SER A 511 11.79 -34.59 17.45
CA SER A 511 12.78 -33.88 16.64
C SER A 511 12.86 -34.33 15.17
N VAL A 512 13.25 -33.40 14.31
CA VAL A 512 13.50 -33.59 12.88
C VAL A 512 14.79 -32.87 12.48
N MET A 513 15.48 -33.41 11.46
CA MET A 513 16.61 -32.73 10.84
C MET A 513 16.13 -31.93 9.63
N LEU A 514 16.44 -30.64 9.65
CA LEU A 514 16.36 -29.76 8.50
C LEU A 514 17.68 -29.79 7.73
N GLN A 515 17.60 -29.52 6.43
CA GLN A 515 18.74 -29.11 5.61
C GLN A 515 18.34 -27.92 4.74
N PHE A 516 19.19 -26.89 4.66
CA PHE A 516 18.96 -25.73 3.80
C PHE A 516 19.22 -26.06 2.33
N VAL A 517 18.38 -25.54 1.43
CA VAL A 517 18.39 -25.85 -0.01
C VAL A 517 19.05 -24.72 -0.81
N SER A 518 19.62 -25.04 -1.98
CA SER A 518 20.15 -24.06 -2.96
C SER A 518 19.19 -23.90 -4.14
N GLY A 519 19.10 -22.69 -4.70
CA GLY A 519 18.19 -22.34 -5.81
C GLY A 519 17.91 -20.83 -5.89
N GLU A 520 16.87 -20.44 -6.61
CA GLU A 520 16.38 -19.05 -6.60
C GLU A 520 15.86 -18.68 -5.18
N ASP A 521 15.18 -19.64 -4.52
CA ASP A 521 14.86 -19.64 -3.09
C ASP A 521 15.98 -20.30 -2.24
N SER A 522 17.25 -19.94 -2.44
CA SER A 522 18.50 -20.54 -1.84
C SER A 522 18.66 -20.42 -0.32
N SER A 523 17.57 -20.27 0.41
CA SER A 523 17.56 -19.90 1.82
C SER A 523 16.48 -20.62 2.63
N ASP A 524 15.63 -21.45 2.00
CA ASP A 524 14.61 -22.22 2.72
C ASP A 524 15.16 -23.56 3.22
N ALA A 525 14.74 -23.93 4.42
CA ALA A 525 15.06 -25.21 5.04
C ALA A 525 14.02 -26.27 4.66
N MET A 526 14.45 -27.51 4.43
CA MET A 526 13.56 -28.64 4.18
C MET A 526 13.80 -29.74 5.20
N VAL A 527 12.73 -30.36 5.69
CA VAL A 527 12.84 -31.54 6.56
C VAL A 527 13.34 -32.71 5.71
N VAL A 528 14.49 -33.28 6.07
CA VAL A 528 15.13 -34.39 5.35
C VAL A 528 15.19 -35.68 6.16
N TYR A 529 14.97 -35.63 7.48
CA TYR A 529 14.94 -36.80 8.36
C TYR A 529 14.03 -36.58 9.58
N PRO A 530 13.32 -37.60 10.08
CA PRO A 530 13.25 -38.97 9.58
C PRO A 530 12.42 -39.11 8.29
N PRO A 531 12.60 -40.17 7.48
CA PRO A 531 12.06 -40.24 6.11
C PRO A 531 10.53 -40.14 6.03
N GLU A 532 9.81 -40.61 7.05
CA GLU A 532 8.35 -40.51 7.16
C GLU A 532 7.86 -39.06 7.41
N LYS A 533 8.70 -38.19 7.98
CA LYS A 533 8.42 -36.75 8.16
C LYS A 533 9.04 -35.87 7.05
N ALA A 534 9.96 -36.40 6.25
CA ALA A 534 10.70 -35.67 5.23
C ALA A 534 9.81 -35.05 4.15
N ALA A 535 10.20 -33.89 3.62
CA ALA A 535 9.53 -33.20 2.53
C ALA A 535 9.59 -34.02 1.22
N GLU A 536 8.61 -33.84 0.33
CA GLU A 536 8.55 -34.60 -0.93
C GLU A 536 9.63 -34.13 -1.91
N GLY A 537 10.37 -35.07 -2.50
CA GLY A 537 11.53 -34.81 -3.36
C GLY A 537 12.85 -34.58 -2.61
N TYR A 538 12.84 -34.38 -1.28
CA TYR A 538 14.03 -34.06 -0.50
C TYR A 538 14.60 -35.28 0.25
N SER A 539 15.93 -35.35 0.32
CA SER A 539 16.69 -36.36 1.07
C SER A 539 17.99 -35.76 1.60
N ILE A 540 18.66 -36.46 2.52
CA ILE A 540 19.87 -35.94 3.19
C ILE A 540 21.04 -35.87 2.20
N ILE A 541 21.55 -34.67 1.95
CA ILE A 541 22.79 -34.44 1.21
C ILE A 541 23.95 -34.47 2.22
N TYR A 542 24.72 -35.56 2.20
CA TYR A 542 25.90 -35.76 3.05
C TYR A 542 27.00 -36.49 2.25
N PRO A 543 28.26 -35.98 2.22
CA PRO A 543 28.72 -34.73 2.83
C PRO A 543 28.07 -33.48 2.17
N MET A 544 27.99 -32.38 2.90
CA MET A 544 27.63 -31.09 2.33
C MET A 544 28.74 -30.56 1.41
N PRO A 545 28.43 -29.77 0.35
CA PRO A 545 29.44 -29.18 -0.53
C PRO A 545 30.43 -28.27 0.21
N THR A 546 31.65 -28.14 -0.34
CA THR A 546 32.62 -27.11 0.05
C THR A 546 32.10 -25.72 -0.30
N TRP A 547 32.69 -24.67 0.27
CA TRP A 547 32.32 -23.27 -0.05
C TRP A 547 32.37 -22.98 -1.55
N GLU A 548 33.48 -23.35 -2.20
CA GLU A 548 33.65 -23.30 -3.67
C GLU A 548 32.55 -24.09 -4.42
N GLY A 549 32.16 -25.25 -3.88
CA GLY A 549 31.06 -26.04 -4.43
C GLY A 549 29.70 -25.34 -4.31
N LYS A 550 29.39 -24.75 -3.15
CA LYS A 550 28.14 -23.98 -2.94
C LYS A 550 28.05 -22.80 -3.90
N ASP A 551 29.12 -22.01 -4.00
CA ASP A 551 29.22 -20.86 -4.91
C ASP A 551 28.97 -21.30 -6.36
N CYS A 552 29.57 -22.41 -6.79
CA CYS A 552 29.37 -22.92 -8.14
C CYS A 552 27.95 -23.44 -8.43
N ILE A 553 27.26 -24.04 -7.46
CA ILE A 553 25.87 -24.49 -7.62
C ILE A 553 24.88 -23.31 -7.60
N GLN A 554 25.27 -22.15 -7.03
CA GLN A 554 24.47 -20.92 -7.10
C GLN A 554 24.65 -20.16 -8.42
N VAL A 555 25.80 -20.32 -9.09
CA VAL A 555 26.18 -19.57 -10.31
C VAL A 555 26.05 -20.41 -11.60
N SER A 556 25.85 -21.73 -11.51
CA SER A 556 25.72 -22.62 -12.66
C SER A 556 24.98 -23.92 -12.35
N ASP A 557 24.48 -24.60 -13.39
CA ASP A 557 23.65 -25.82 -13.34
C ASP A 557 24.36 -27.10 -12.80
N CYS A 558 25.42 -26.99 -11.99
CA CYS A 558 26.18 -28.14 -11.50
C CYS A 558 25.38 -28.99 -10.48
N GLU A 559 25.21 -30.30 -10.75
CA GLU A 559 24.64 -31.24 -9.78
C GLU A 559 25.57 -31.47 -8.57
N LEU A 560 25.34 -30.71 -7.48
CA LEU A 560 25.92 -30.85 -6.13
C LEU A 560 27.47 -30.86 -6.00
N THR A 561 28.18 -30.82 -7.12
CA THR A 561 29.63 -31.01 -7.20
C THR A 561 30.20 -30.10 -8.29
N GLY A 562 30.60 -28.91 -7.87
CA GLY A 562 31.39 -27.97 -8.65
C GLY A 562 32.71 -27.65 -7.94
N THR A 563 33.72 -27.23 -8.69
CA THR A 563 34.96 -26.66 -8.15
C THR A 563 35.29 -25.36 -8.88
N CYS A 564 35.73 -24.33 -8.15
CA CYS A 564 36.19 -23.09 -8.74
C CYS A 564 37.59 -23.30 -9.33
N ALA A 565 37.72 -23.25 -10.65
CA ALA A 565 39.02 -23.36 -11.29
C ALA A 565 39.87 -22.09 -11.08
N PRO A 566 41.21 -22.17 -11.19
CA PRO A 566 42.11 -21.01 -11.21
C PRO A 566 41.94 -20.06 -12.41
N ASP A 567 40.86 -20.19 -13.18
CA ASP A 567 40.42 -19.28 -14.22
C ASP A 567 38.97 -18.80 -14.02
N GLY A 568 38.43 -18.92 -12.80
CA GLY A 568 37.10 -18.39 -12.44
C GLY A 568 35.92 -19.10 -13.09
N THR A 569 36.17 -20.23 -13.77
CA THR A 569 35.11 -21.12 -14.26
C THR A 569 34.67 -22.08 -13.17
N CYS A 570 33.39 -22.43 -13.16
CA CYS A 570 32.88 -23.52 -12.33
C CYS A 570 32.94 -24.82 -13.13
N VAL A 571 33.80 -25.74 -12.67
CA VAL A 571 33.96 -27.07 -13.25
C VAL A 571 32.97 -28.01 -12.57
N CYS A 572 31.83 -28.24 -13.21
CA CYS A 572 30.89 -29.30 -12.82
C CYS A 572 31.50 -30.68 -13.08
N THR A 573 31.17 -31.69 -12.27
CA THR A 573 31.71 -33.06 -12.42
C THR A 573 31.22 -33.78 -13.70
N ASN A 574 30.15 -33.29 -14.33
CA ASN A 574 29.59 -33.81 -15.58
C ASN A 574 30.11 -33.02 -16.81
N PRO A 575 30.85 -33.63 -17.75
CA PRO A 575 31.59 -32.90 -18.80
C PRO A 575 30.74 -32.28 -19.92
N ASN A 576 29.41 -32.34 -19.84
CA ASN A 576 28.50 -31.73 -20.82
C ASN A 576 28.00 -30.33 -20.42
N ASP A 577 28.07 -29.98 -19.13
CA ASP A 577 27.49 -28.76 -18.58
C ASP A 577 28.48 -27.60 -18.68
N ARG A 578 28.01 -26.37 -18.94
CA ARG A 578 28.86 -25.24 -19.36
C ARG A 578 28.67 -23.99 -18.50
N SER A 579 29.70 -23.66 -17.71
CA SER A 579 29.82 -22.39 -16.97
C SER A 579 30.21 -21.21 -17.90
N ILE A 580 29.91 -19.98 -17.47
CA ILE A 580 30.29 -18.72 -18.14
C ILE A 580 30.93 -17.78 -17.10
N GLY A 581 32.26 -17.69 -17.08
CA GLY A 581 33.03 -16.86 -16.14
C GLY A 581 34.52 -16.83 -16.50
N VAL A 582 35.29 -15.87 -15.96
CA VAL A 582 36.75 -15.74 -16.19
C VAL A 582 37.49 -15.07 -15.01
N GLY A 583 38.60 -15.64 -14.57
CA GLY A 583 39.63 -15.04 -13.69
C GLY A 583 39.96 -15.82 -12.39
N PRO A 584 41.25 -16.07 -12.05
CA PRO A 584 41.67 -16.71 -10.78
C PRO A 584 41.27 -16.00 -9.48
N THR A 585 40.60 -14.85 -9.58
CA THR A 585 40.24 -13.96 -8.47
C THR A 585 38.72 -13.76 -8.40
N ALA A 586 37.95 -14.81 -8.69
CA ALA A 586 36.50 -14.81 -8.64
C ALA A 586 36.02 -14.66 -7.19
N LEU A 587 35.73 -13.42 -6.78
CA LEU A 587 35.04 -13.12 -5.53
C LEU A 587 33.53 -13.22 -5.79
N CYS A 588 32.90 -14.33 -5.41
CA CYS A 588 31.51 -14.65 -5.75
C CYS A 588 30.48 -13.88 -4.90
N THR A 589 30.39 -12.56 -5.09
CA THR A 589 29.23 -11.76 -4.64
C THR A 589 28.90 -10.64 -5.63
N ASN A 590 27.68 -10.63 -6.14
CA ASN A 590 27.01 -9.41 -6.60
C ASN A 590 25.65 -9.33 -5.91
N ILE A 591 25.59 -8.60 -4.80
CA ILE A 591 24.34 -8.39 -4.05
C ILE A 591 23.57 -7.27 -4.77
N SER A 592 22.55 -7.66 -5.54
CA SER A 592 21.67 -6.71 -6.22
C SER A 592 20.80 -5.98 -5.21
N GLU A 593 21.17 -4.74 -4.89
CA GLU A 593 20.36 -3.82 -4.10
C GLU A 593 19.02 -3.51 -4.81
N ASP A 594 17.89 -3.62 -4.10
CA ASP A 594 16.64 -3.03 -4.55
C ASP A 594 16.70 -1.50 -4.37
N PHE A 595 17.03 -0.83 -5.46
CA PHE A 595 17.01 0.62 -5.60
C PHE A 595 15.61 1.25 -5.45
N THR A 596 14.58 0.46 -5.16
CA THR A 596 13.17 0.84 -4.92
C THR A 596 12.66 1.83 -5.98
N HIS A 597 12.96 1.53 -7.24
CA HIS A 597 12.51 2.36 -8.36
C HIS A 597 10.99 2.32 -8.46
N VAL A 598 10.38 3.49 -8.72
CA VAL A 598 8.94 3.59 -8.96
C VAL A 598 8.53 2.66 -10.10
N SER A 599 7.47 1.88 -9.90
CA SER A 599 7.07 0.85 -10.86
C SER A 599 6.82 1.47 -12.25
N GLY A 600 7.33 0.82 -13.30
CA GLY A 600 7.13 1.26 -14.69
C GLY A 600 5.65 1.45 -15.08
N SER A 601 4.74 0.78 -14.37
CA SER A 601 3.29 0.99 -14.46
C SER A 601 2.86 2.42 -14.06
N TYR A 602 3.45 3.00 -13.00
CA TYR A 602 3.19 4.38 -12.58
C TYR A 602 3.88 5.40 -13.48
N TYR A 603 5.11 5.13 -13.95
CA TYR A 603 5.74 5.98 -14.97
C TYR A 603 4.87 6.06 -16.25
N ALA A 604 4.33 4.93 -16.73
CA ALA A 604 3.42 4.90 -17.87
C ALA A 604 2.15 5.75 -17.65
N VAL A 605 1.59 5.77 -16.44
CA VAL A 605 0.48 6.67 -16.08
C VAL A 605 0.93 8.14 -16.13
N GLY A 606 2.09 8.48 -15.56
CA GLY A 606 2.62 9.85 -15.55
C GLY A 606 2.89 10.40 -16.95
N TYR A 607 3.59 9.64 -17.80
CA TYR A 607 3.83 10.03 -19.19
C TYR A 607 2.53 10.11 -20.01
N SER A 608 1.53 9.26 -19.74
CA SER A 608 0.21 9.36 -20.36
C SER A 608 -0.51 10.65 -20.00
N LEU A 609 -0.51 11.04 -18.71
CA LEU A 609 -1.12 12.29 -18.24
C LEU A 609 -0.39 13.52 -18.79
N PHE A 610 0.94 13.49 -18.86
CA PHE A 610 1.75 14.53 -19.51
C PHE A 610 1.43 14.67 -21.01
N ALA A 611 1.30 13.56 -21.74
CA ALA A 611 0.97 13.56 -23.16
C ALA A 611 -0.44 14.13 -23.41
N ILE A 612 -1.44 13.73 -22.61
CA ILE A 612 -2.81 14.26 -22.66
C ILE A 612 -2.82 15.77 -22.42
N GLN A 613 -2.14 16.26 -21.38
CA GLN A 613 -2.12 17.69 -21.07
C GLN A 613 -1.34 18.50 -22.10
N THR A 614 -0.25 17.96 -22.66
CA THR A 614 0.50 18.59 -23.76
C THR A 614 -0.35 18.70 -25.02
N PHE A 615 -1.04 17.63 -25.42
CA PHE A 615 -1.97 17.63 -26.55
C PHE A 615 -3.11 18.64 -26.38
N LEU A 616 -3.72 18.68 -25.19
CA LEU A 616 -4.76 19.66 -24.84
C LEU A 616 -4.22 21.10 -24.93
N SER A 617 -3.02 21.35 -24.41
CA SER A 617 -2.38 22.68 -24.42
C SER A 617 -2.05 23.15 -25.85
N ILE A 618 -1.54 22.25 -26.69
CA ILE A 618 -1.25 22.50 -28.12
C ILE A 618 -2.53 22.82 -28.89
N ILE A 619 -3.61 22.04 -28.70
CA ILE A 619 -4.91 22.31 -29.34
C ILE A 619 -5.47 23.66 -28.90
N CYS A 620 -5.46 23.98 -27.60
CA CYS A 620 -5.96 25.27 -27.09
C CYS A 620 -5.13 26.45 -27.63
N MET A 621 -3.81 26.29 -27.76
CA MET A 621 -2.93 27.28 -28.38
C MET A 621 -3.23 27.46 -29.88
N ALA A 622 -3.28 26.37 -30.64
CA ALA A 622 -3.53 26.38 -32.08
C ALA A 622 -4.90 26.98 -32.42
N TRP A 623 -5.94 26.65 -31.64
CA TRP A 623 -7.27 27.26 -31.74
C TRP A 623 -7.21 28.77 -31.47
N THR A 624 -6.53 29.20 -30.40
CA THR A 624 -6.37 30.63 -30.05
C THR A 624 -5.67 31.42 -31.15
N LEU A 625 -4.57 30.90 -31.68
CA LEU A 625 -3.79 31.54 -32.74
C LEU A 625 -4.56 31.61 -34.06
N SER A 626 -5.25 30.53 -34.44
CA SER A 626 -6.07 30.45 -35.67
C SER A 626 -7.25 31.42 -35.63
N PHE A 627 -7.97 31.47 -34.50
CA PHE A 627 -9.19 32.26 -34.37
C PHE A 627 -8.99 33.64 -33.73
N ARG A 628 -7.74 34.10 -33.47
CA ARG A 628 -7.42 35.40 -32.85
C ARG A 628 -8.08 36.64 -33.49
N LYS A 629 -8.46 36.56 -34.77
CA LYS A 629 -9.17 37.63 -35.50
C LYS A 629 -10.69 37.65 -35.25
N ARG A 630 -11.30 36.56 -34.74
CA ARG A 630 -12.74 36.46 -34.46
C ARG A 630 -13.11 37.16 -33.16
N THR A 631 -14.32 37.71 -33.09
CA THR A 631 -14.80 38.57 -31.98
C THR A 631 -14.72 37.88 -30.61
N ILE A 632 -15.09 36.59 -30.52
CA ILE A 632 -15.07 35.81 -29.26
C ILE A 632 -13.65 35.75 -28.66
N VAL A 633 -12.66 35.34 -29.47
CA VAL A 633 -11.26 35.22 -29.04
C VAL A 633 -10.64 36.60 -28.79
N LYS A 634 -10.93 37.58 -29.65
CA LYS A 634 -10.44 38.96 -29.50
C LYS A 634 -10.98 39.65 -28.24
N ALA A 635 -12.23 39.42 -27.86
CA ALA A 635 -12.78 39.90 -26.59
C ALA A 635 -12.11 39.22 -25.39
N SER A 636 -11.83 37.91 -25.52
CA SER A 636 -11.17 37.09 -24.50
C SER A 636 -9.66 37.34 -24.33
N GLN A 637 -9.08 38.33 -25.04
CA GLN A 637 -7.65 38.70 -24.99
C GLN A 637 -6.69 37.53 -25.30
N PRO A 638 -6.37 37.25 -26.58
CA PRO A 638 -5.60 36.07 -26.96
C PRO A 638 -4.22 36.00 -26.32
N GLU A 639 -3.59 37.13 -26.00
CA GLU A 639 -2.27 37.21 -25.37
C GLU A 639 -2.25 36.52 -24.00
N TYR A 640 -3.26 36.80 -23.17
CA TYR A 640 -3.41 36.16 -21.85
C TYR A 640 -3.90 34.71 -21.95
N MET A 641 -4.64 34.35 -23.00
CA MET A 641 -5.02 32.94 -23.25
C MET A 641 -3.79 32.11 -23.63
N SER A 642 -2.90 32.63 -24.49
CA SER A 642 -1.61 32.00 -24.82
C SER A 642 -0.68 31.88 -23.61
N LEU A 643 -0.61 32.90 -22.74
CA LEU A 643 0.16 32.82 -21.48
C LEU A 643 -0.35 31.70 -20.56
N ILE A 644 -1.67 31.50 -20.46
CA ILE A 644 -2.24 30.36 -19.70
C ILE A 644 -1.81 29.03 -20.31
N CYS A 645 -1.93 28.85 -21.64
CA CYS A 645 -1.46 27.62 -22.30
C CYS A 645 0.03 27.33 -22.07
N ILE A 646 0.88 28.37 -22.07
CA ILE A 646 2.32 28.21 -21.81
C ILE A 646 2.56 27.84 -20.35
N GLY A 647 1.93 28.54 -19.40
CA GLY A 647 2.09 28.27 -17.97
C GLY A 647 1.64 26.86 -17.56
N VAL A 648 0.44 26.42 -17.98
CA VAL A 648 -0.06 25.07 -17.65
C VAL A 648 0.72 23.95 -18.34
N TRP A 649 1.34 24.22 -19.49
CA TRP A 649 2.25 23.28 -20.14
C TRP A 649 3.59 23.19 -19.40
N ILE A 650 4.16 24.32 -18.94
CA ILE A 650 5.37 24.33 -18.11
C ILE A 650 5.15 23.61 -16.77
N ILE A 651 3.98 23.76 -16.12
CA ILE A 651 3.59 22.96 -14.94
C ILE A 651 3.59 21.46 -15.29
N ALA A 652 3.00 21.08 -16.43
CA ALA A 652 2.96 19.69 -16.87
C ALA A 652 4.35 19.12 -17.19
N CYS A 653 5.26 19.91 -17.76
CA CYS A 653 6.67 19.52 -17.95
C CYS A 653 7.37 19.17 -16.63
N GLY A 654 6.90 19.67 -15.48
CA GLY A 654 7.36 19.27 -14.16
C GLY A 654 7.18 17.78 -13.83
N ILE A 655 6.36 17.05 -14.59
CA ILE A 655 6.26 15.58 -14.51
C ILE A 655 7.57 14.93 -14.99
N ILE A 656 8.24 15.47 -16.01
CA ILE A 656 9.41 14.85 -16.64
C ILE A 656 10.58 14.65 -15.65
N PRO A 657 11.09 15.67 -14.93
CA PRO A 657 12.16 15.45 -13.95
C PRO A 657 11.70 14.61 -12.75
N LEU A 658 10.39 14.55 -12.47
CA LEU A 658 9.85 13.68 -11.43
C LEU A 658 9.89 12.19 -11.82
N SER A 659 9.84 11.89 -13.12
CA SER A 659 9.90 10.53 -13.68
C SER A 659 11.34 10.03 -13.95
N LEU A 660 12.37 10.79 -13.55
CA LEU A 660 13.78 10.48 -13.81
C LEU A 660 14.51 10.20 -12.47
N GLN A 661 14.25 9.02 -11.90
CA GLN A 661 14.75 8.57 -10.59
C GLN A 661 15.75 7.40 -10.69
N GLU A 662 16.34 7.19 -11.87
CA GLU A 662 17.30 6.11 -12.18
C GLU A 662 18.73 6.43 -11.67
N GLY A 663 18.83 6.98 -10.46
CA GLY A 663 20.09 7.41 -9.86
C GLY A 663 20.61 6.47 -8.77
N GLY A 664 21.91 6.14 -8.83
CA GLY A 664 22.64 5.42 -7.78
C GLY A 664 23.05 6.29 -6.58
N TYR A 665 24.13 5.91 -5.91
CA TYR A 665 24.69 6.64 -4.76
C TYR A 665 25.55 7.84 -5.16
N ARG A 666 25.44 8.92 -4.36
CA ARG A 666 26.13 10.21 -4.50
C ARG A 666 27.65 10.07 -4.61
N ASN A 667 28.22 9.11 -3.88
CA ASN A 667 29.60 8.70 -4.01
C ASN A 667 29.66 7.26 -4.56
N LEU A 668 30.81 6.89 -5.13
CA LEU A 668 31.06 5.55 -5.65
C LEU A 668 31.00 4.51 -4.52
N GLN A 669 30.34 3.39 -4.77
CA GLN A 669 30.29 2.25 -3.88
C GLN A 669 31.48 1.33 -4.17
N ASN A 670 32.21 0.90 -3.14
CA ASN A 670 33.32 -0.05 -3.29
C ASN A 670 32.76 -1.43 -3.63
N VAL A 671 33.01 -1.88 -4.86
CA VAL A 671 32.53 -3.17 -5.41
C VAL A 671 32.90 -4.37 -4.53
N ASN A 672 33.97 -4.29 -3.74
CA ASN A 672 34.45 -5.39 -2.89
C ASN A 672 33.96 -5.36 -1.44
N THR A 673 33.36 -4.25 -0.97
CA THR A 673 32.88 -4.10 0.43
C THR A 673 31.45 -3.59 0.56
N GLY A 674 30.81 -3.17 -0.54
CA GLY A 674 29.49 -2.53 -0.52
C GLY A 674 29.45 -1.14 0.13
N GLU A 675 30.60 -0.65 0.63
CA GLU A 675 30.73 0.58 1.39
C GLU A 675 30.73 1.81 0.47
N ILE A 676 30.07 2.88 0.90
CA ILE A 676 30.04 4.15 0.15
C ILE A 676 31.36 4.88 0.42
N THR A 677 32.18 5.06 -0.61
CA THR A 677 33.47 5.75 -0.52
C THR A 677 33.29 7.27 -0.42
N ASP A 678 34.39 8.02 -0.26
CA ASP A 678 34.40 9.49 -0.39
C ASP A 678 34.50 9.98 -1.86
N GLU A 679 34.64 9.09 -2.85
CA GLU A 679 34.81 9.50 -4.26
C GLU A 679 33.47 9.86 -4.92
N PRO A 680 33.27 11.08 -5.44
CA PRO A 680 31.97 11.51 -5.97
C PRO A 680 31.62 10.85 -7.30
N ASN A 681 30.36 10.45 -7.46
CA ASN A 681 29.83 9.81 -8.67
C ASN A 681 29.49 10.87 -9.75
N GLU A 682 30.14 10.81 -10.93
CA GLU A 682 30.00 11.81 -11.99
C GLU A 682 28.57 11.93 -12.56
N ASP A 683 27.82 10.81 -12.65
CA ASP A 683 26.50 10.80 -13.29
C ASP A 683 25.44 11.60 -12.50
N ILE A 684 25.61 11.75 -11.19
CA ILE A 684 24.61 12.35 -10.31
C ILE A 684 24.50 13.87 -10.46
N GLN A 685 25.47 14.54 -11.08
CA GLN A 685 25.34 15.95 -11.46
C GLN A 685 24.15 16.19 -12.42
N LYS A 686 23.77 15.18 -13.22
CA LYS A 686 22.59 15.21 -14.09
C LYS A 686 21.29 15.13 -13.28
N ILE A 687 21.31 14.40 -12.18
CA ILE A 687 20.15 14.07 -11.34
C ILE A 687 19.89 15.17 -10.31
N ASP A 688 20.93 15.80 -9.77
CA ASP A 688 20.84 17.08 -9.04
C ASP A 688 20.10 18.16 -9.86
N ALA A 689 20.40 18.23 -11.17
CA ALA A 689 19.70 19.13 -12.08
C ALA A 689 18.22 18.75 -12.28
N HIS A 690 17.85 17.47 -12.23
CA HIS A 690 16.44 17.04 -12.22
C HIS A 690 15.74 17.40 -10.90
N CYS A 691 16.38 17.19 -9.75
CA CYS A 691 15.86 17.58 -8.44
C CYS A 691 15.50 19.08 -8.38
N MET A 692 16.36 19.96 -8.91
CA MET A 692 16.05 21.40 -8.98
C MET A 692 15.11 21.78 -10.13
N ALA A 693 15.06 21.03 -11.23
CA ALA A 693 14.17 21.35 -12.36
C ALA A 693 12.67 21.31 -11.98
N TYR A 694 12.26 20.41 -11.08
CA TYR A 694 10.87 20.30 -10.63
C TYR A 694 10.30 21.60 -10.01
N PRO A 695 10.87 22.17 -8.92
CA PRO A 695 10.36 23.41 -8.33
C PRO A 695 10.50 24.62 -9.26
N TRP A 696 11.56 24.67 -10.10
CA TRP A 696 11.73 25.70 -11.12
C TRP A 696 10.58 25.72 -12.15
N LEU A 697 10.21 24.55 -12.69
CA LEU A 697 9.10 24.42 -13.63
C LEU A 697 7.75 24.73 -12.96
N PHE A 698 7.55 24.27 -11.72
CA PHE A 698 6.34 24.59 -10.97
C PHE A 698 6.18 26.10 -10.73
N ALA A 699 7.21 26.78 -10.22
CA ALA A 699 7.17 28.21 -9.92
C ALA A 699 6.95 29.06 -11.17
N ILE A 700 7.73 28.86 -12.24
CA ILE A 700 7.57 29.62 -13.49
C ILE A 700 6.20 29.36 -14.13
N GLY A 701 5.77 28.10 -14.16
CA GLY A 701 4.46 27.70 -14.70
C GLY A 701 3.29 28.27 -13.90
N PHE A 702 3.39 28.29 -12.57
CA PHE A 702 2.43 28.93 -11.66
C PHE A 702 2.38 30.44 -11.88
N ALA A 703 3.52 31.15 -11.81
CA ALA A 703 3.62 32.60 -11.99
C ALA A 703 2.96 33.08 -13.29
N LEU A 704 3.18 32.37 -14.40
CA LEU A 704 2.58 32.68 -15.71
C LEU A 704 1.08 32.40 -15.74
N THR A 705 0.64 31.24 -15.23
CA THR A 705 -0.78 30.84 -15.21
C THR A 705 -1.60 31.74 -14.30
N PHE A 706 -1.18 31.85 -13.03
CA PHE A 706 -1.80 32.71 -12.03
C PHE A 706 -1.74 34.17 -12.47
N GLY A 707 -0.59 34.67 -12.94
CA GLY A 707 -0.42 36.04 -13.38
C GLY A 707 -1.39 36.42 -14.50
N ALA A 708 -1.64 35.53 -15.47
CA ALA A 708 -2.60 35.75 -16.53
C ALA A 708 -4.08 35.71 -16.05
N LEU A 709 -4.43 34.82 -15.11
CA LEU A 709 -5.76 34.78 -14.48
C LEU A 709 -6.01 36.04 -13.63
N PHE A 710 -5.03 36.43 -12.81
CA PHE A 710 -5.03 37.64 -12.00
C PHE A 710 -5.17 38.89 -12.89
N ALA A 711 -4.41 38.96 -13.98
CA ALA A 711 -4.47 40.08 -14.91
C ALA A 711 -5.87 40.28 -15.49
N LYS A 712 -6.57 39.19 -15.81
CA LYS A 712 -7.96 39.23 -16.28
C LYS A 712 -8.94 39.68 -15.20
N ILE A 713 -8.92 39.07 -14.01
CA ILE A 713 -9.88 39.42 -12.94
C ILE A 713 -9.67 40.86 -12.45
N TRP A 714 -8.42 41.31 -12.35
CA TRP A 714 -8.06 42.69 -12.01
C TRP A 714 -8.53 43.69 -13.06
N ARG A 715 -8.32 43.39 -14.36
CA ARG A 715 -8.77 44.24 -15.46
C ARG A 715 -10.30 44.38 -15.50
N ILE A 716 -11.04 43.29 -15.26
CA ILE A 716 -12.51 43.33 -15.14
C ILE A 716 -12.93 44.21 -13.95
N ASN A 717 -12.34 43.99 -12.77
CA ASN A 717 -12.60 44.79 -11.57
C ASN A 717 -12.33 46.30 -11.82
N LYS A 718 -11.21 46.64 -12.48
CA LYS A 718 -10.83 48.03 -12.77
C LYS A 718 -11.75 48.71 -13.78
N LEU A 719 -12.17 47.99 -14.83
CA LEU A 719 -13.13 48.48 -15.82
C LEU A 719 -14.51 48.72 -15.19
N MET A 720 -14.97 47.84 -14.30
CA MET A 720 -16.27 47.96 -13.64
C MET A 720 -16.29 49.07 -12.58
N GLN A 721 -15.19 49.28 -11.84
CA GLN A 721 -15.01 50.47 -11.01
C GLN A 721 -15.10 51.75 -11.87
N GLY A 722 -14.41 51.80 -13.02
CA GLY A 722 -14.53 52.91 -13.97
C GLY A 722 -15.97 53.16 -14.43
N ALA A 723 -16.69 52.09 -14.80
CA ALA A 723 -18.10 52.16 -15.21
C ALA A 723 -19.02 52.68 -14.09
N SER A 724 -18.84 52.22 -12.84
CA SER A 724 -19.61 52.70 -11.68
C SER A 724 -19.37 54.18 -11.36
N THR A 725 -18.22 54.73 -11.76
CA THR A 725 -17.88 56.16 -11.65
C THR A 725 -18.12 56.92 -12.97
N PHE A 726 -18.83 56.33 -13.94
CA PHE A 726 -19.06 56.83 -15.30
C PHE A 726 -17.79 57.30 -16.06
N ARG A 727 -16.60 56.85 -15.63
CA ARG A 727 -15.31 57.25 -16.17
C ARG A 727 -14.83 56.20 -17.18
N ARG A 728 -14.65 56.60 -18.44
CA ARG A 728 -14.10 55.73 -19.48
C ARG A 728 -12.61 55.45 -19.23
N VAL A 729 -12.32 54.39 -18.48
CA VAL A 729 -10.95 53.89 -18.25
C VAL A 729 -10.58 52.93 -19.38
N HIS A 730 -9.49 53.20 -20.09
CA HIS A 730 -8.83 52.21 -20.94
C HIS A 730 -7.73 51.53 -20.13
N VAL A 731 -7.81 50.21 -19.96
CA VAL A 731 -6.76 49.39 -19.33
C VAL A 731 -6.02 48.64 -20.43
N GLY A 732 -4.76 49.03 -20.65
CA GLY A 732 -3.85 48.42 -21.61
C GLY A 732 -3.18 47.15 -21.09
N VAL A 733 -2.30 46.56 -21.90
CA VAL A 733 -1.51 45.39 -21.50
C VAL A 733 -0.39 45.81 -20.52
N LYS A 734 0.25 46.97 -20.77
CA LYS A 734 1.37 47.47 -19.96
C LYS A 734 1.01 47.67 -18.47
N ASP A 735 -0.19 48.17 -18.21
CA ASP A 735 -0.72 48.46 -16.87
C ASP A 735 -0.80 47.23 -15.94
N VAL A 736 -0.77 46.03 -16.53
CA VAL A 736 -0.99 44.76 -15.83
C VAL A 736 0.19 43.79 -16.03
N ALA A 737 0.89 43.86 -17.16
CA ALA A 737 2.13 43.13 -17.40
C ALA A 737 3.20 43.41 -16.33
N GLY A 738 3.24 44.63 -15.76
CA GLY A 738 4.14 44.95 -14.65
C GLY A 738 3.92 44.09 -13.40
N PHE A 739 2.67 43.68 -13.10
CA PHE A 739 2.39 42.76 -12.00
C PHE A 739 2.84 41.33 -12.34
N VAL A 740 2.56 40.86 -13.57
CA VAL A 740 2.95 39.50 -14.00
C VAL A 740 4.47 39.35 -14.04
N ILE A 741 5.18 40.35 -14.55
CA ILE A 741 6.66 40.39 -14.57
C ILE A 741 7.21 40.53 -13.16
N GLY A 742 6.58 41.34 -12.29
CA GLY A 742 6.98 41.48 -10.89
C GLY A 742 6.83 40.20 -10.07
N LEU A 743 5.74 39.46 -10.26
CA LEU A 743 5.54 38.15 -9.62
C LEU A 743 6.55 37.12 -10.14
N LEU A 744 6.73 37.03 -11.46
CA LEU A 744 7.71 36.14 -12.05
C LEU A 744 9.14 36.47 -11.58
N ALA A 745 9.50 37.75 -11.48
CA ALA A 745 10.80 38.17 -10.95
C ALA A 745 10.96 37.85 -9.45
N LEU A 746 9.88 37.90 -8.66
CA LEU A 746 9.90 37.49 -7.25
C LEU A 746 10.11 35.98 -7.10
N GLU A 747 9.34 35.15 -7.81
CA GLU A 747 9.51 33.69 -7.75
C GLU A 747 10.86 33.26 -8.33
N VAL A 748 11.35 33.88 -9.42
CA VAL A 748 12.71 33.68 -9.94
C VAL A 748 13.77 34.09 -8.92
N LEU A 749 13.59 35.18 -8.16
CA LEU A 749 14.54 35.59 -7.12
C LEU A 749 14.56 34.60 -5.95
N ILE A 750 13.40 34.10 -5.51
CA ILE A 750 13.30 33.07 -4.47
C ILE A 750 13.98 31.78 -4.95
N MET A 751 13.69 31.33 -6.17
CA MET A 751 14.29 30.11 -6.74
C MET A 751 15.79 30.25 -7.01
N LEU A 752 16.29 31.42 -7.45
CA LEU A 752 17.74 31.69 -7.54
C LEU A 752 18.40 31.65 -6.17
N THR A 753 17.76 32.22 -5.14
CA THR A 753 18.30 32.22 -3.78
C THR A 753 18.38 30.79 -3.25
N TRP A 754 17.33 29.99 -3.45
CA TRP A 754 17.32 28.56 -3.07
C TRP A 754 18.42 27.78 -3.81
N GLN A 755 18.49 27.90 -5.15
CA GLN A 755 19.50 27.26 -6.01
C GLN A 755 20.96 27.57 -5.63
N LEU A 756 21.23 28.79 -5.12
CA LEU A 756 22.58 29.27 -4.82
C LEU A 756 22.98 29.11 -3.34
N VAL A 757 22.02 29.04 -2.41
CA VAL A 757 22.27 28.92 -0.96
C VAL A 757 22.12 27.49 -0.46
N ASP A 758 21.15 26.74 -0.98
CA ASP A 758 20.86 25.37 -0.53
C ASP A 758 20.19 24.54 -1.65
N PRO A 759 20.93 24.18 -2.72
CA PRO A 759 20.38 23.42 -3.83
C PRO A 759 19.86 22.05 -3.37
N LEU A 760 18.75 21.61 -3.97
CA LEU A 760 18.32 20.23 -3.87
C LEU A 760 19.30 19.33 -4.62
N GLN A 761 19.70 18.26 -3.94
CA GLN A 761 20.65 17.27 -4.38
C GLN A 761 19.98 15.89 -4.34
N TRP A 762 20.33 15.02 -5.29
CA TRP A 762 19.97 13.63 -5.22
C TRP A 762 20.78 12.94 -4.12
N GLN A 763 20.05 12.29 -3.21
CA GLN A 763 20.60 11.47 -2.15
C GLN A 763 19.82 10.16 -2.08
N ARG A 764 20.54 9.05 -2.25
CA ARG A 764 20.04 7.70 -2.05
C ARG A 764 20.37 7.27 -0.62
N SER A 765 19.35 6.91 0.14
CA SER A 765 19.46 6.46 1.53
C SER A 765 19.03 5.00 1.65
N VAL A 766 19.85 4.19 2.31
CA VAL A 766 19.50 2.81 2.66
C VAL A 766 18.32 2.84 3.64
N VAL A 767 17.25 2.11 3.31
CA VAL A 767 16.08 1.91 4.17
C VAL A 767 16.22 0.59 4.95
N THR A 768 16.73 -0.44 4.28
CA THR A 768 16.95 -1.76 4.87
C THR A 768 18.35 -2.25 4.52
N TYR A 769 19.18 -2.46 5.55
CA TYR A 769 20.40 -3.25 5.45
C TYR A 769 20.03 -4.73 5.59
N GLY A 770 20.60 -5.59 4.73
CA GLY A 770 20.60 -7.03 4.96
C GLY A 770 21.53 -7.38 6.12
N VAL A 771 21.36 -8.57 6.71
CA VAL A 771 22.06 -8.94 7.96
C VAL A 771 23.55 -9.32 7.74
N ASN A 772 23.99 -9.33 6.48
CA ASN A 772 25.40 -9.27 6.10
C ASN A 772 26.00 -7.84 6.09
N GLY A 773 25.23 -6.81 6.46
CA GLY A 773 25.66 -5.40 6.51
C GLY A 773 25.51 -4.64 5.19
N TYR A 774 25.28 -5.33 4.08
CA TYR A 774 25.07 -4.72 2.76
C TYR A 774 23.69 -4.05 2.65
N PRO A 775 23.56 -2.95 1.87
CA PRO A 775 22.25 -2.39 1.56
C PRO A 775 21.42 -3.37 0.71
N VAL A 776 20.22 -3.70 1.19
CA VAL A 776 19.26 -4.56 0.46
C VAL A 776 18.16 -3.74 -0.17
N LYS A 777 17.70 -2.68 0.50
CA LYS A 777 16.69 -1.75 -0.01
C LYS A 777 17.12 -0.31 0.22
N SER A 778 17.14 0.51 -0.83
CA SER A 778 17.41 1.95 -0.73
C SER A 778 16.41 2.78 -1.53
N VAL A 779 16.16 3.99 -1.05
CA VAL A 779 15.24 4.95 -1.67
C VAL A 779 16.00 6.22 -2.06
N GLY A 780 15.75 6.71 -3.27
CA GLY A 780 16.31 7.95 -3.79
C GLY A 780 15.38 9.14 -3.59
N VAL A 781 15.87 10.18 -2.90
CA VAL A 781 15.13 11.42 -2.60
C VAL A 781 15.95 12.66 -2.93
N CYS A 782 15.27 13.76 -3.26
CA CYS A 782 15.88 15.07 -3.42
C CYS A 782 15.96 15.78 -2.06
N THR A 783 17.12 15.77 -1.42
CA THR A 783 17.38 16.42 -0.12
C THR A 783 18.02 17.79 -0.34
N SER A 784 17.98 18.69 0.65
CA SER A 784 18.68 19.98 0.58
C SER A 784 20.07 19.87 1.20
N ALA A 785 21.11 20.25 0.46
CA ALA A 785 22.52 20.06 0.83
C ALA A 785 22.91 20.54 2.24
N ASN A 786 22.31 21.64 2.72
CA ASN A 786 22.55 22.25 4.02
C ASN A 786 21.39 22.02 5.02
N GLY A 787 20.40 21.19 4.69
CA GLY A 787 19.23 20.91 5.54
C GLY A 787 18.21 22.07 5.68
N ASN A 788 18.37 23.18 4.96
CA ASN A 788 17.55 24.40 5.09
C ASN A 788 16.45 24.52 4.02
N GLY A 789 16.32 23.55 3.10
CA GLY A 789 15.36 23.59 1.98
C GLY A 789 13.90 23.80 2.40
N MET A 790 13.52 23.32 3.58
CA MET A 790 12.16 23.49 4.13
C MET A 790 11.77 24.98 4.27
N TYR A 791 12.71 25.87 4.62
CA TYR A 791 12.43 27.29 4.75
C TYR A 791 12.09 27.94 3.40
N PHE A 792 12.78 27.56 2.32
CA PHE A 792 12.47 28.04 0.97
C PHE A 792 11.11 27.55 0.48
N ILE A 793 10.75 26.29 0.77
CA ILE A 793 9.42 25.71 0.48
C ILE A 793 8.33 26.49 1.23
N ILE A 794 8.52 26.78 2.52
CA ILE A 794 7.57 27.56 3.34
C ILE A 794 7.38 28.98 2.78
N VAL A 795 8.46 29.67 2.41
CA VAL A 795 8.40 31.02 1.83
C VAL A 795 7.68 31.02 0.48
N LEU A 796 8.01 30.09 -0.42
CA LEU A 796 7.37 29.97 -1.73
C LEU A 796 5.88 29.64 -1.60
N ALA A 797 5.52 28.70 -0.71
CA ALA A 797 4.13 28.36 -0.43
C ALA A 797 3.37 29.55 0.17
N ALA A 798 3.96 30.31 1.09
CA ALA A 798 3.33 31.49 1.69
C ALA A 798 3.05 32.59 0.65
N VAL A 799 3.99 32.87 -0.26
CA VAL A 799 3.79 33.81 -1.37
C VAL A 799 2.66 33.34 -2.29
N ASN A 800 2.67 32.07 -2.70
CA ASN A 800 1.71 31.56 -3.67
C ASN A 800 0.29 31.39 -3.09
N ILE A 801 0.17 31.06 -1.80
CA ILE A 801 -1.10 31.09 -1.06
C ILE A 801 -1.62 32.53 -0.90
N ALA A 802 -0.76 33.49 -0.53
CA ALA A 802 -1.16 34.90 -0.42
C ALA A 802 -1.64 35.47 -1.77
N CYS A 803 -0.99 35.10 -2.87
CA CYS A 803 -1.44 35.42 -4.22
C CYS A 803 -2.82 34.83 -4.54
N LEU A 804 -3.04 33.53 -4.25
CA LEU A 804 -4.35 32.89 -4.44
C LEU A 804 -5.45 33.56 -3.59
N LEU A 805 -5.19 33.87 -2.32
CA LEU A 805 -6.13 34.58 -1.44
C LEU A 805 -6.49 35.98 -1.98
N LEU A 806 -5.50 36.73 -2.48
CA LEU A 806 -5.74 38.04 -3.11
C LEU A 806 -6.59 37.91 -4.39
N ALA A 807 -6.34 36.89 -5.21
CA ALA A 807 -7.14 36.64 -6.41
C ALA A 807 -8.58 36.20 -6.07
N LEU A 808 -8.77 35.38 -5.02
CA LEU A 808 -10.09 35.01 -4.52
C LEU A 808 -10.88 36.21 -3.99
N TYR A 809 -10.23 37.13 -3.27
CA TYR A 809 -10.84 38.40 -2.85
C TYR A 809 -11.30 39.25 -4.06
N LEU A 810 -10.46 39.36 -5.10
CA LEU A 810 -10.83 40.05 -6.34
C LEU A 810 -12.00 39.36 -7.06
N SER A 811 -11.98 38.04 -7.16
CA SER A 811 -13.08 37.23 -7.73
C SER A 811 -14.39 37.41 -6.96
N TYR A 812 -14.35 37.41 -5.62
CA TYR A 812 -15.52 37.69 -4.79
C TYR A 812 -16.11 39.08 -5.08
N LYS A 813 -15.26 40.12 -5.17
CA LYS A 813 -15.68 41.49 -5.51
C LYS A 813 -16.28 41.62 -6.92
N VAL A 814 -15.88 40.75 -7.84
CA VAL A 814 -16.30 40.72 -9.26
C VAL A 814 -17.56 39.87 -9.49
N ARG A 815 -18.01 39.07 -8.50
CA ARG A 815 -19.10 38.08 -8.65
C ARG A 815 -20.48 38.62 -9.07
N SER A 816 -20.77 39.88 -8.81
CA SER A 816 -22.10 40.49 -9.00
C SER A 816 -22.32 41.19 -10.35
N ILE A 817 -21.41 41.00 -11.32
CA ILE A 817 -21.48 41.62 -12.65
C ILE A 817 -22.54 40.92 -13.53
N PRO A 818 -23.28 41.66 -14.38
CA PRO A 818 -24.24 41.09 -15.33
C PRO A 818 -23.67 39.99 -16.24
N SER A 819 -24.55 39.06 -16.63
CA SER A 819 -24.23 37.84 -17.37
C SER A 819 -23.74 38.03 -18.82
N GLU A 820 -23.54 39.27 -19.27
CA GLU A 820 -22.88 39.58 -20.55
C GLU A 820 -21.37 39.26 -20.49
N TYR A 821 -20.75 39.35 -19.31
CA TYR A 821 -19.33 39.07 -19.08
C TYR A 821 -19.10 37.68 -18.48
N GLN A 822 -19.60 36.63 -19.15
CA GLN A 822 -19.57 35.25 -18.65
C GLN A 822 -18.17 34.72 -18.29
N GLU A 823 -17.10 35.26 -18.90
CA GLU A 823 -15.72 34.84 -18.66
C GLU A 823 -15.29 34.98 -17.18
N SER A 824 -15.85 35.95 -16.43
CA SER A 824 -15.54 36.18 -15.02
C SER A 824 -15.85 34.98 -14.11
N LYS A 825 -16.89 34.20 -14.44
CA LYS A 825 -17.28 33.00 -13.70
C LYS A 825 -16.26 31.88 -13.85
N TRP A 826 -15.78 31.65 -15.08
CA TRP A 826 -14.83 30.60 -15.41
C TRP A 826 -13.42 30.90 -14.87
N ILE A 827 -12.99 32.16 -14.88
CA ILE A 827 -11.77 32.61 -14.18
C ILE A 827 -11.88 32.31 -12.68
N THR A 828 -13.01 32.67 -12.06
CA THR A 828 -13.24 32.47 -10.62
C THR A 828 -13.26 30.99 -10.24
N ALA A 829 -13.91 30.13 -11.04
CA ALA A 829 -13.92 28.68 -10.84
C ALA A 829 -12.49 28.09 -10.97
N SER A 830 -11.68 28.60 -11.89
CA SER A 830 -10.28 28.17 -12.07
C SER A 830 -9.43 28.50 -10.84
N ILE A 831 -9.53 29.73 -10.31
CA ILE A 831 -8.79 30.18 -9.12
C ILE A 831 -9.22 29.38 -7.87
N LEU A 832 -10.53 29.13 -7.70
CA LEU A 832 -11.05 28.29 -6.62
C LEU A 832 -10.53 26.84 -6.70
N SER A 833 -10.46 26.26 -7.90
CA SER A 833 -9.91 24.92 -8.10
C SER A 833 -8.42 24.85 -7.77
N MET A 834 -7.61 25.83 -8.20
CA MET A 834 -6.18 25.89 -7.84
C MET A 834 -5.97 25.97 -6.33
N PHE A 835 -6.77 26.78 -5.63
CA PHE A 835 -6.72 26.92 -4.17
C PHE A 835 -7.16 25.64 -3.43
N GLN A 836 -8.19 24.95 -3.92
CA GLN A 836 -8.62 23.66 -3.37
C GLN A 836 -7.53 22.59 -3.52
N VAL A 837 -6.87 22.49 -4.68
CA VAL A 837 -5.78 21.53 -4.89
C VAL A 837 -4.57 21.86 -4.02
N ALA A 838 -4.25 23.14 -3.80
CA ALA A 838 -3.19 23.54 -2.87
C ALA A 838 -3.48 23.12 -1.42
N ILE A 839 -4.71 23.36 -0.92
CA ILE A 839 -5.09 22.98 0.46
C ILE A 839 -5.11 21.47 0.69
N ILE A 840 -5.58 20.68 -0.29
CA ILE A 840 -5.69 19.22 -0.14
C ILE A 840 -4.37 18.52 -0.47
N GLY A 841 -3.61 19.01 -1.45
CA GLY A 841 -2.38 18.37 -1.91
C GLY A 841 -1.25 18.39 -0.89
N VAL A 842 -1.03 19.53 -0.20
CA VAL A 842 0.11 19.67 0.74
C VAL A 842 0.03 18.68 1.91
N PRO A 843 -1.09 18.50 2.64
CA PRO A 843 -1.19 17.49 3.69
C PRO A 843 -1.04 16.05 3.18
N VAL A 844 -1.53 15.74 1.97
CA VAL A 844 -1.43 14.40 1.38
C VAL A 844 0.02 14.07 1.00
N LEU A 845 0.81 15.04 0.54
CA LEU A 845 2.24 14.84 0.27
C LEU A 845 3.02 14.51 1.55
N VAL A 846 2.71 15.15 2.68
CA VAL A 846 3.35 14.86 3.98
C VAL A 846 3.00 13.45 4.48
N ILE A 847 1.75 13.02 4.33
CA ILE A 847 1.29 11.69 4.77
C ILE A 847 1.91 10.53 3.95
N VAL A 848 2.34 10.80 2.72
CA VAL A 848 2.73 9.76 1.74
C VAL A 848 4.26 9.73 1.51
N GLN A 849 5.03 10.52 2.26
CA GLN A 849 6.48 10.71 2.10
C GLN A 849 7.34 9.42 2.22
N GLU A 850 6.81 8.37 2.86
CA GLU A 850 7.51 7.10 3.11
C GLU A 850 7.39 6.09 1.95
N GLU A 851 6.47 6.31 0.99
CA GLU A 851 6.15 5.34 -0.07
C GLU A 851 6.35 5.94 -1.47
N SER A 852 7.48 5.59 -2.12
CA SER A 852 7.95 6.17 -3.39
C SER A 852 6.89 6.18 -4.52
N ASP A 853 6.24 5.04 -4.76
CA ASP A 853 5.21 4.88 -5.80
C ASP A 853 4.02 5.82 -5.56
N ALA A 854 3.58 5.90 -4.31
CA ALA A 854 2.44 6.72 -3.91
C ALA A 854 2.80 8.22 -3.92
N LEU A 855 4.02 8.58 -3.49
CA LEU A 855 4.53 9.95 -3.50
C LEU A 855 4.67 10.49 -4.93
N TYR A 856 5.20 9.68 -5.84
CA TYR A 856 5.25 9.99 -7.27
C TYR A 856 3.83 10.19 -7.85
N LEU A 857 2.92 9.25 -7.62
CA LEU A 857 1.55 9.32 -8.14
C LEU A 857 0.77 10.53 -7.61
N VAL A 858 0.91 10.88 -6.33
CA VAL A 858 0.27 12.07 -5.74
C VAL A 858 0.78 13.35 -6.41
N ASN A 859 2.10 13.50 -6.57
CA ASN A 859 2.69 14.67 -7.23
C ASN A 859 2.23 14.81 -8.68
N VAL A 860 2.29 13.74 -9.47
CA VAL A 860 1.81 13.70 -10.86
C VAL A 860 0.34 14.09 -10.95
N MET A 861 -0.51 13.57 -10.06
CA MET A 861 -1.94 13.91 -10.04
C MET A 861 -2.19 15.37 -9.66
N ILE A 862 -1.42 15.96 -8.73
CA ILE A 862 -1.50 17.38 -8.39
C ILE A 862 -1.17 18.26 -9.60
N LEU A 863 -0.05 17.98 -10.28
CA LEU A 863 0.37 18.71 -11.50
C LEU A 863 -0.68 18.60 -12.62
N PHE A 864 -1.21 17.40 -12.85
CA PHE A 864 -2.23 17.16 -13.86
C PHE A 864 -3.55 17.87 -13.52
N LEU A 865 -4.02 17.84 -12.27
CA LEU A 865 -5.28 18.48 -11.87
C LEU A 865 -5.21 20.01 -11.92
N LEU A 866 -4.09 20.61 -11.50
CA LEU A 866 -3.85 22.05 -11.63
C LEU A 866 -3.87 22.51 -13.09
N SER A 867 -3.17 21.78 -13.96
CA SER A 867 -3.00 22.15 -15.36
C SER A 867 -4.24 21.88 -16.22
N SER A 868 -4.84 20.69 -16.11
CA SER A 868 -6.01 20.29 -16.91
C SER A 868 -7.28 21.07 -16.55
N THR A 869 -7.57 21.28 -15.25
CA THR A 869 -8.80 21.96 -14.82
C THR A 869 -8.83 23.43 -15.26
N VAL A 870 -7.71 24.14 -15.15
CA VAL A 870 -7.57 25.52 -15.64
C VAL A 870 -7.76 25.58 -17.16
N THR A 871 -7.17 24.65 -17.91
CA THR A 871 -7.34 24.59 -19.38
C THR A 871 -8.80 24.34 -19.77
N LEU A 872 -9.44 23.32 -19.19
CA LEU A 872 -10.82 22.96 -19.53
C LEU A 872 -11.81 24.09 -19.19
N LEU A 873 -11.71 24.71 -18.01
CA LEU A 873 -12.59 25.81 -17.60
C LEU A 873 -12.36 27.08 -18.45
N MET A 874 -11.12 27.41 -18.82
CA MET A 874 -10.83 28.64 -19.58
C MET A 874 -11.13 28.52 -21.07
N PHE A 875 -10.96 27.35 -21.69
CA PHE A 875 -11.12 27.15 -23.14
C PHE A 875 -12.45 26.49 -23.54
N GLY A 876 -12.89 25.46 -22.82
CA GLY A 876 -14.09 24.66 -23.16
C GLY A 876 -15.34 25.49 -23.46
N PRO A 877 -15.76 26.43 -22.59
CA PRO A 877 -16.93 27.28 -22.83
C PRO A 877 -16.81 28.15 -24.09
N LYS A 878 -15.59 28.59 -24.43
CA LYS A 878 -15.33 29.47 -25.58
C LYS A 878 -15.33 28.67 -26.89
N ILE A 879 -14.78 27.45 -26.88
CA ILE A 879 -14.83 26.52 -28.02
C ILE A 879 -16.27 26.08 -28.28
N TYR A 880 -17.06 25.81 -27.23
CA TYR A 880 -18.48 25.47 -27.34
C TYR A 880 -19.30 26.61 -27.94
N GLN A 881 -19.19 27.84 -27.40
CA GLN A 881 -19.88 29.03 -27.94
C GLN A 881 -19.51 29.32 -29.39
N PHE A 882 -18.26 29.10 -29.78
CA PHE A 882 -17.81 29.24 -31.17
C PHE A 882 -18.52 28.23 -32.11
N HIS A 883 -18.66 26.97 -31.71
CA HIS A 883 -19.38 25.97 -32.51
C HIS A 883 -20.88 26.28 -32.64
N VAL A 884 -21.55 26.58 -31.52
CA VAL A 884 -23.00 26.88 -31.51
C VAL A 884 -23.35 28.10 -32.37
N HIS A 885 -22.53 29.16 -32.33
CA HIS A 885 -22.74 30.31 -33.22
C HIS A 885 -22.39 30.03 -34.69
N THR A 886 -21.51 29.06 -34.96
CA THR A 886 -21.16 28.69 -36.33
C THR A 886 -22.27 27.86 -36.98
N THR A 887 -22.84 26.87 -36.28
CA THR A 887 -23.99 26.09 -36.80
C THR A 887 -25.25 26.96 -36.95
N GLN A 888 -25.56 27.82 -35.98
CA GLN A 888 -26.68 28.77 -36.10
C GLN A 888 -26.51 29.79 -37.25
N SER A 889 -25.29 29.99 -37.76
CA SER A 889 -25.04 30.84 -38.93
C SER A 889 -25.20 30.10 -40.27
N GLY A 890 -25.38 28.77 -40.26
CA GLY A 890 -25.63 27.98 -41.47
C GLY A 890 -27.09 28.05 -41.95
N ASP A 891 -28.04 27.90 -41.02
CA ASP A 891 -29.48 27.80 -41.34
C ASP A 891 -30.22 29.16 -41.36
N ALA A 892 -29.54 30.26 -41.01
CA ALA A 892 -30.16 31.57 -40.80
C ALA A 892 -30.13 32.47 -42.05
N ALA A 893 -31.17 32.37 -42.88
CA ALA A 893 -31.39 33.33 -43.98
C ALA A 893 -31.42 34.80 -43.47
N PRO A 894 -30.77 35.76 -44.17
CA PRO A 894 -30.44 37.06 -43.61
C PRO A 894 -31.65 37.99 -43.45
N ARG A 895 -32.25 38.00 -42.26
CA ARG A 895 -33.24 39.03 -41.88
C ARG A 895 -32.55 40.39 -41.71
N ARG A 896 -33.00 41.37 -42.49
CA ARG A 896 -32.46 42.75 -42.51
C ARG A 896 -32.51 43.38 -41.12
N ALA A 897 -31.39 43.94 -40.66
CA ALA A 897 -31.35 44.76 -39.46
C ALA A 897 -32.10 46.09 -39.69
N PHE A 898 -33.07 46.40 -38.83
CA PHE A 898 -33.65 47.75 -38.76
C PHE A 898 -32.64 48.69 -38.09
N ALA A 899 -32.12 49.65 -38.87
CA ALA A 899 -31.31 50.73 -38.32
C ALA A 899 -32.22 51.80 -37.68
N VAL A 900 -32.06 52.04 -36.38
CA VAL A 900 -32.67 53.19 -35.69
C VAL A 900 -31.54 54.17 -35.34
N THR A 901 -31.40 55.22 -36.14
CA THR A 901 -30.49 56.33 -35.84
C THR A 901 -31.07 57.23 -34.74
N PRO A 902 -30.25 57.73 -33.80
CA PRO A 902 -30.72 58.63 -32.76
C PRO A 902 -31.02 60.02 -33.34
N ALA A 903 -32.13 60.62 -32.92
CA ALA A 903 -32.50 61.97 -33.35
C ALA A 903 -31.59 63.04 -32.72
N LYS A 904 -31.19 64.03 -33.52
CA LYS A 904 -30.83 65.38 -33.07
C LYS A 904 -31.64 66.38 -33.89
N SER A 905 -32.01 67.49 -33.25
CA SER A 905 -32.96 68.47 -33.76
C SER A 905 -32.26 69.74 -34.26
N VAL A 906 -32.97 70.55 -35.06
CA VAL A 906 -32.60 71.90 -35.55
C VAL A 906 -31.47 71.85 -36.61
N MET A 907 -31.54 72.51 -37.78
CA MET A 907 -32.45 73.54 -38.31
C MET A 907 -32.78 73.30 -39.80
N ASN A 908 -33.72 74.07 -40.37
CA ASN A 908 -33.99 74.15 -41.82
C ASN A 908 -32.75 74.74 -42.58
N LEU A 909 -32.58 74.67 -43.91
CA LEU A 909 -33.53 75.01 -44.99
C LEU A 909 -33.02 74.54 -46.38
N THR A 910 -33.92 74.29 -47.34
CA THR A 910 -33.78 74.33 -48.83
C THR A 910 -32.69 73.55 -49.61
N ALA A 911 -33.15 72.82 -50.63
CA ALA A 911 -32.60 72.68 -52.00
C ALA A 911 -31.25 71.96 -52.25
N ALA A 912 -30.99 71.34 -53.41
CA ALA A 912 -31.88 70.76 -54.45
C ALA A 912 -31.09 69.78 -55.38
N SER A 913 -31.83 68.90 -56.06
CA SER A 913 -31.54 68.33 -57.40
C SER A 913 -30.11 67.96 -57.85
N SER A 914 -29.87 66.65 -58.03
CA SER A 914 -29.32 66.06 -59.29
C SER A 914 -27.84 66.35 -59.66
N SER A 915 -27.14 65.65 -60.57
CA SER A 915 -27.18 64.26 -61.08
C SER A 915 -26.03 64.09 -62.11
N ARG A 916 -25.52 62.86 -62.34
CA ARG A 916 -24.63 62.50 -63.47
C ARG A 916 -23.26 63.26 -63.48
N SER A 917 -22.27 62.93 -64.34
CA SER A 917 -21.77 61.63 -64.82
C SER A 917 -20.44 61.80 -65.56
N MET A 918 -19.59 60.75 -65.57
CA MET A 918 -18.59 60.41 -66.61
C MET A 918 -17.39 61.34 -66.90
N SER A 919 -16.19 60.71 -66.83
CA SER A 919 -15.13 60.69 -67.87
C SER A 919 -14.26 61.96 -68.12
N LEU A 920 -13.08 61.93 -68.78
CA LEU A 920 -12.21 60.85 -69.30
C LEU A 920 -10.72 61.33 -69.47
N SER A 921 -9.77 60.38 -69.58
CA SER A 921 -8.56 60.42 -70.47
C SER A 921 -7.26 61.18 -70.09
N GLY A 922 -6.12 60.69 -70.65
CA GLY A 922 -4.79 61.34 -70.72
C GLY A 922 -3.69 60.76 -69.79
N SER A 923 -2.94 59.68 -70.10
CA SER A 923 -1.81 59.49 -71.06
C SER A 923 -0.50 60.23 -70.70
N GLY A 924 0.72 59.63 -70.72
CA GLY A 924 1.14 58.21 -70.89
C GLY A 924 2.67 58.04 -71.11
N ARG A 925 3.16 56.78 -71.28
CA ARG A 925 4.57 56.30 -71.52
C ARG A 925 5.50 56.32 -70.28
N GLY A 926 6.46 55.39 -70.08
CA GLY A 926 6.82 54.11 -70.72
C GLY A 926 7.60 53.20 -69.73
N TRP A 927 7.49 51.86 -69.79
CA TRP A 927 8.31 50.90 -70.58
C TRP A 927 9.74 50.71 -70.01
N ASP A 928 10.27 49.49 -69.78
CA ASP A 928 9.86 48.08 -70.07
C ASP A 928 10.27 47.18 -68.85
N ASP A 929 9.88 45.92 -68.57
CA ASP A 929 8.81 44.96 -68.97
C ASP A 929 8.50 44.09 -67.68
N ALA A 930 7.82 42.93 -67.51
CA ALA A 930 7.37 41.73 -68.26
C ALA A 930 8.45 40.69 -68.68
N PRO A 931 8.11 39.39 -68.93
CA PRO A 931 6.80 38.71 -68.95
C PRO A 931 6.54 37.83 -67.69
N SER A 932 5.34 37.48 -67.19
CA SER A 932 4.00 37.15 -67.78
C SER A 932 3.97 35.76 -68.46
N THR A 933 3.00 34.86 -68.28
CA THR A 933 1.52 34.96 -68.13
C THR A 933 1.00 34.14 -66.93
N ARG A 934 -0.14 34.42 -66.24
CA ARG A 934 -1.55 34.76 -66.60
C ARG A 934 -2.37 33.55 -67.09
N LEU A 935 -3.19 32.94 -66.21
CA LEU A 935 -4.65 33.11 -65.99
C LEU A 935 -5.48 32.04 -66.76
N ASN A 936 -6.71 31.59 -66.42
CA ASN A 936 -7.60 31.48 -65.23
C ASN A 936 -9.05 31.29 -65.78
N ILE A 937 -10.02 30.83 -64.96
CA ILE A 937 -11.48 30.73 -65.21
C ILE A 937 -11.88 29.51 -66.10
N GLY A 938 -12.94 28.75 -65.72
CA GLY A 938 -13.39 27.63 -66.59
C GLY A 938 -14.78 26.98 -66.45
N LYS A 939 -15.33 26.69 -65.24
CA LYS A 939 -16.70 26.13 -64.99
C LYS A 939 -17.09 24.71 -65.51
N LEU A 940 -17.77 23.99 -64.60
CA LEU A 940 -18.88 23.01 -64.76
C LEU A 940 -18.72 21.63 -65.45
N ASN A 941 -19.00 20.61 -64.62
CA ASN A 941 -19.95 19.49 -64.79
C ASN A 941 -19.82 18.40 -65.90
N GLU A 942 -19.66 17.18 -65.37
CA GLU A 942 -20.47 15.96 -65.61
C GLU A 942 -20.32 15.13 -66.89
N GLU A 943 -20.29 13.81 -66.66
CA GLU A 943 -20.74 12.67 -67.50
C GLU A 943 -20.19 12.58 -68.94
N LEU A 944 -19.58 11.51 -69.47
CA LEU A 944 -19.39 10.08 -69.16
C LEU A 944 -19.44 9.42 -70.56
N ASN A 945 -18.37 8.75 -71.00
CA ASN A 945 -18.34 7.87 -72.20
C ASN A 945 -18.58 8.59 -73.56
N GLN A 946 -18.28 8.06 -74.76
CA GLN A 946 -17.58 6.88 -75.32
C GLN A 946 -17.12 7.30 -76.76
N GLU A 947 -16.23 6.69 -77.55
CA GLU A 947 -15.43 5.44 -77.52
C GLU A 947 -14.31 5.55 -78.60
N GLU A 948 -13.20 4.79 -78.52
CA GLU A 948 -12.61 4.05 -79.67
C GLU A 948 -11.48 3.08 -79.24
N GLU A 949 -11.14 2.10 -80.09
CA GLU A 949 -10.66 0.76 -79.69
C GLU A 949 -9.56 0.17 -80.61
N GLN A 950 -8.55 -0.49 -80.02
CA GLN A 950 -7.76 -1.66 -80.53
C GLN A 950 -6.56 -1.96 -79.61
N THR A 951 -6.18 -3.20 -79.23
CA THR A 951 -6.80 -4.54 -79.42
C THR A 951 -6.36 -5.52 -78.30
N GLU A 952 -7.16 -6.57 -78.04
CA GLU A 952 -6.87 -7.74 -77.19
C GLU A 952 -5.77 -8.68 -77.77
N PRO A 953 -5.30 -9.80 -77.13
CA PRO A 953 -5.87 -10.62 -76.02
C PRO A 953 -4.85 -10.94 -74.88
N ARG A 954 -4.97 -11.90 -73.92
CA ARG A 954 -5.97 -12.55 -72.99
C ARG A 954 -5.13 -13.49 -72.06
N ARG A 955 -5.48 -14.01 -70.88
CA ARG A 955 -6.63 -13.95 -69.93
C ARG A 955 -6.06 -14.27 -68.52
N GLU A 956 -6.46 -13.60 -67.44
CA GLU A 956 -7.44 -14.04 -66.42
C GLU A 956 -7.15 -15.40 -65.70
N LYS A 957 -7.41 -15.59 -64.39
CA LYS A 957 -8.19 -14.78 -63.42
C LYS A 957 -7.73 -15.00 -61.95
N SER A 958 -8.35 -14.29 -61.02
CA SER A 958 -8.00 -14.19 -59.58
C SER A 958 -9.15 -14.59 -58.64
N VAL A 959 -8.87 -14.62 -57.31
CA VAL A 959 -9.76 -14.43 -56.12
C VAL A 959 -9.91 -15.60 -55.11
N LYS A 960 -9.22 -15.44 -53.96
CA LYS A 960 -9.56 -15.67 -52.52
C LYS A 960 -10.13 -17.01 -51.96
N TRP A 961 -9.85 -17.15 -50.65
CA TRP A 961 -10.46 -17.97 -49.56
C TRP A 961 -10.00 -19.44 -49.46
N ALA A 962 -9.04 -19.83 -48.60
CA ALA A 962 -9.03 -19.88 -47.12
C ALA A 962 -9.30 -21.31 -46.55
N VAL A 963 -8.67 -21.60 -45.39
CA VAL A 963 -8.98 -22.66 -44.39
C VAL A 963 -8.48 -24.11 -44.66
N GLN A 964 -7.69 -24.62 -43.69
CA GLN A 964 -7.36 -26.03 -43.35
C GLN A 964 -6.66 -26.93 -44.40
N SER A 965 -5.97 -28.02 -44.04
CA SER A 965 -5.14 -28.35 -42.85
C SER A 965 -4.30 -29.61 -43.14
N ASP A 966 -3.45 -30.02 -42.17
CA ASP A 966 -2.98 -31.40 -41.91
C ASP A 966 -2.09 -32.13 -42.95
N ASN A 967 -0.80 -32.20 -42.59
CA ASN A 967 0.00 -33.43 -42.37
C ASN A 967 0.31 -34.48 -43.46
N ASP A 968 1.44 -35.17 -43.19
CA ASP A 968 1.94 -36.46 -43.72
C ASP A 968 2.31 -36.56 -45.23
N GLY A 969 3.39 -37.22 -45.65
CA GLY A 969 4.53 -37.78 -44.90
C GLY A 969 5.48 -38.69 -45.74
N ALA A 970 6.79 -38.60 -45.47
CA ALA A 970 7.89 -39.58 -45.71
C ALA A 970 8.30 -40.06 -47.13
N SER A 971 9.60 -40.42 -47.24
CA SER A 971 10.27 -41.38 -48.17
C SER A 971 10.39 -41.05 -49.69
N ASP A 972 11.46 -41.44 -50.44
CA ASP A 972 12.84 -41.90 -50.11
C ASP A 972 13.74 -41.92 -51.41
N ASN A 973 15.03 -42.29 -51.24
CA ASN A 973 16.03 -42.80 -52.22
C ASN A 973 16.94 -41.83 -53.02
N ASP A 974 18.23 -41.81 -52.64
CA ASP A 974 19.44 -42.30 -53.37
C ASP A 974 19.70 -41.95 -54.85
N ASP A 975 20.93 -41.50 -55.19
CA ASP A 975 22.00 -42.38 -55.73
C ASP A 975 23.42 -41.74 -55.79
N ALA A 976 24.45 -42.54 -56.17
CA ALA A 976 25.92 -42.31 -56.10
C ALA A 976 26.56 -41.51 -57.29
N SER A 977 27.87 -41.21 -57.44
CA SER A 977 29.14 -41.29 -56.63
C SER A 977 30.31 -40.50 -57.31
N ASP A 978 31.48 -40.30 -56.63
CA ASP A 978 32.88 -40.61 -57.11
C ASP A 978 34.04 -39.74 -56.52
N ASN A 979 35.00 -40.42 -55.87
CA ASN A 979 36.50 -40.29 -55.85
C ASN A 979 37.26 -38.93 -55.75
N ASP A 980 38.48 -38.80 -55.19
CA ASP A 980 39.48 -39.68 -54.48
C ASP A 980 40.23 -38.74 -53.47
N GLY A 981 40.70 -39.09 -52.26
CA GLY A 981 41.54 -40.20 -51.76
C GLY A 981 42.74 -39.58 -50.96
N ALA A 982 43.59 -40.24 -50.14
CA ALA A 982 43.64 -41.58 -49.52
C ALA A 982 44.80 -41.63 -48.46
N SER A 983 44.91 -42.70 -47.65
CA SER A 983 46.06 -43.12 -46.77
C SER A 983 46.33 -42.33 -45.46
N ASP A 984 46.78 -42.93 -44.34
CA ASP A 984 47.01 -44.37 -44.03
C ASP A 984 46.98 -44.71 -42.51
N LYS A 985 46.29 -45.83 -42.18
CA LYS A 985 46.61 -46.93 -41.21
C LYS A 985 46.80 -46.66 -39.69
N ASP A 986 46.00 -47.33 -38.84
CA ASP A 986 46.17 -48.66 -38.19
C ASP A 986 47.04 -48.55 -36.90
N GLU A 987 46.73 -49.21 -35.77
CA GLU A 987 45.85 -50.36 -35.46
C GLU A 987 44.93 -50.07 -34.25
#